data_AF-A0A162AIH0-F1
#
_entry.id   AF-A0A162AIH0-F1
#
_cell.length_a   1.000
_cell.length_b   1.000
_cell.length_c   1.000
_cell.angle_alpha   90.00
_cell.angle_beta   90.00
_cell.angle_gamma   90.00
#
_symmetry.space_group_name_H-M   'P 1'
#
loop_
_entity.id
_entity.type
_entity.pdbx_description
1 polymer ?
#
loop_
_entity_poly.entity_id
_entity_poly.type
_entity_poly.pdbx_seq_one_letter_code
_entity_poly.pdbx_strand_id
1 'polypeptide(L)'
;MKENTKQRHHLLHEGSERIIFKHLKDTILSLPNFNLCSSTRSSSIFYYFRISVFIFLLFFGAFISTRVLHSSLTSIAGIRIELPINCSAGNATRTCPANYYPGKYDRRDRSLMLSPPADQCPEYFRWIHEDLSPWRKTGITLEMVEQARRTANFRLVILNGRAYVETYRKSFQTRDVFSLWGILQLLRLYPGKIPDLDLMFECADWPIIKSSLYSGPNATAPPPLFHYCGDDSTLDIVFPDWSFWGWPEINIKPWGSLLKDLEKGNAKTSWVDREPYAYWKGNPVVAKSRMDLLRCNVTDKQDWNARVYSLNWREEARLGYKHSDLASQCIHRYKIYVEGATWSVSEKYILACDSVTLLVKPRFYDFFTRGLMPMHHYWPIRDDDKCRSVKFAVEWGNSHQQKARSMGKEASNFIQQELKMDQVYDYMFHLLSQYAKLLKYKPVVPRRAVELCSETMACPAEGLTKKFMMESLVKGPKDESPCVMQPPYEPATLQSVLQRKQNSIEEVEGWEKHYWDNQVQKERGQQLQMKCRKRGDEIMVNIRHSICQSIPRRWGRDTILSLLNFNLLSYTRSSAIYYYSRLSAIIFLLFLAAFAYSSLLHSLLTSIDGISPLKNEYPITCWLGNATGICPANYYPGKFDKKNLDLVSTSPAECPEYFRWIHEDLRPWRETGITEEMVERASRMADFRLVILNGKAYVESYRKSFQTRDVFTVWGILQLLRLYPGRVPDLDLVFQCADWPVISASLYSASNATAPPPLFHYCANDSTLDIVFPDWTFWGWPEINIKPWDSLLKDLDEANSRTSWMDRDPYAYWKGNPLVSLSRIDLLKCNVSDKQDWNARVYLQDWSREAQQGYKHSNLASQCTHRYKIYIEGWTWSVSEKYILACDSVTLLVKPHFYDFYSRGLMPMHHYWPIRDDDKCRSIKFAVDWGNSHQQKARAMGKEASNFIQRDLKMDKVYDYMFHLLSQYAKLLKYKPVVPRRAVEICSETMACRSSGLTKEFMMESLVKGPKDKNPCVLQPPYDPAVLQSALWTKQKSIREVERWEKQYWDNQNRND
;
A
#
# COMPACT_ATOMS: atom_id res chain seq x y z
N MET A 1 -17.63 67.99 -30.52
CA MET A 1 -18.86 67.20 -30.25
C MET A 1 -18.97 67.10 -28.73
N LYS A 2 -19.88 67.76 -28.01
CA LYS A 2 -21.21 68.34 -28.38
C LYS A 2 -22.16 67.32 -29.03
N GLU A 3 -23.40 67.14 -28.57
CA GLU A 3 -24.06 67.59 -27.32
C GLU A 3 -25.36 66.78 -27.12
N ASN A 4 -25.70 66.38 -25.88
CA ASN A 4 -26.97 65.79 -25.35
C ASN A 4 -26.75 64.56 -24.43
N THR A 5 -27.32 64.45 -23.21
CA THR A 5 -27.94 65.47 -22.34
C THR A 5 -27.95 65.03 -20.86
N LYS A 6 -27.61 65.96 -19.94
CA LYS A 6 -28.22 66.31 -18.62
C LYS A 6 -28.94 65.21 -17.74
N GLN A 7 -28.91 65.22 -16.40
CA GLN A 7 -28.36 66.20 -15.43
C GLN A 7 -28.05 65.64 -14.00
N ARG A 8 -27.54 66.54 -13.15
CA ARG A 8 -26.96 66.45 -11.78
C ARG A 8 -27.78 65.78 -10.64
N HIS A 9 -27.05 65.49 -9.55
CA HIS A 9 -27.44 65.00 -8.22
C HIS A 9 -28.27 65.96 -7.32
N HIS A 10 -28.79 65.36 -6.22
CA HIS A 10 -29.31 65.91 -4.94
C HIS A 10 -30.70 66.59 -4.99
N LEU A 11 -31.69 66.21 -4.18
CA LEU A 11 -31.66 66.12 -2.69
C LEU A 11 -32.63 65.07 -2.09
N LEU A 12 -32.30 64.64 -0.86
CA LEU A 12 -33.13 64.22 0.29
C LEU A 12 -34.41 63.32 0.15
N HIS A 13 -34.37 62.24 0.96
CA HIS A 13 -35.44 61.62 1.76
C HIS A 13 -36.59 60.77 1.14
N GLU A 14 -36.93 59.75 1.96
CA GLU A 14 -38.17 58.96 2.05
C GLU A 14 -38.68 58.11 0.87
N GLY A 15 -38.94 56.81 1.16
CA GLY A 15 -40.03 56.06 0.52
C GLY A 15 -39.70 54.76 -0.22
N SER A 16 -39.27 53.67 0.45
CA SER A 16 -39.49 52.29 -0.08
C SER A 16 -39.44 51.11 0.93
N GLU A 17 -39.91 51.26 2.18
CA GLU A 17 -40.13 50.09 3.07
C GLU A 17 -41.46 49.34 2.82
N ARG A 18 -42.26 49.74 1.81
CA ARG A 18 -43.67 49.33 1.67
C ARG A 18 -44.03 48.43 0.49
N ILE A 19 -43.06 47.80 -0.17
CA ILE A 19 -43.31 46.91 -1.34
C ILE A 19 -43.12 45.42 -1.01
N ILE A 20 -42.04 45.03 -0.33
CA ILE A 20 -41.77 43.61 -0.03
C ILE A 20 -42.77 43.03 0.99
N PHE A 21 -43.19 43.81 1.99
CA PHE A 21 -44.18 43.37 2.98
C PHE A 21 -45.64 43.29 2.46
N LYS A 22 -45.91 43.71 1.22
CA LYS A 22 -47.27 43.61 0.65
C LYS A 22 -47.53 42.24 0.04
N HIS A 23 -46.58 41.68 -0.72
CA HIS A 23 -46.78 40.39 -1.41
C HIS A 23 -46.79 39.15 -0.50
N LEU A 24 -46.27 39.22 0.73
CA LEU A 24 -46.35 38.08 1.65
C LEU A 24 -47.74 37.89 2.29
N LYS A 25 -48.61 38.92 2.22
CA LYS A 25 -49.91 38.92 2.88
C LYS A 25 -51.01 38.23 2.06
N ASP A 26 -50.93 38.33 0.73
CA ASP A 26 -51.98 37.89 -0.17
C ASP A 26 -51.85 36.38 -0.54
N THR A 27 -50.67 35.77 -0.36
CA THR A 27 -50.41 34.35 -0.62
C THR A 27 -50.93 33.40 0.48
N ILE A 28 -51.34 33.93 1.63
CA ILE A 28 -51.82 33.14 2.79
C ILE A 28 -53.36 32.95 2.77
N LEU A 29 -54.06 33.56 1.80
CA LEU A 29 -55.53 33.55 1.70
C LEU A 29 -56.05 33.00 0.36
N SER A 30 -55.67 31.78 -0.02
CA SER A 30 -56.35 31.07 -1.12
C SER A 30 -56.32 29.53 -1.02
N LEU A 31 -57.52 28.93 -1.04
CA LEU A 31 -57.82 27.52 -1.35
C LEU A 31 -57.36 26.45 -0.31
N PRO A 32 -58.01 25.26 -0.27
CA PRO A 32 -59.39 25.14 0.23
C PRO A 32 -59.59 24.03 1.29
N ASN A 33 -60.78 24.01 1.90
CA ASN A 33 -61.14 23.05 2.95
C ASN A 33 -61.17 21.58 2.49
N PHE A 34 -60.73 20.68 3.37
CA PHE A 34 -61.26 19.31 3.45
C PHE A 34 -61.71 19.02 4.89
N ASN A 35 -62.91 18.46 5.03
CA ASN A 35 -63.59 18.18 6.30
C ASN A 35 -64.08 16.73 6.29
N LEU A 36 -63.86 15.98 7.39
CA LEU A 36 -64.89 15.24 8.15
C LEU A 36 -64.28 14.17 9.08
N CYS A 37 -64.87 14.07 10.29
CA CYS A 37 -64.92 12.91 11.20
C CYS A 37 -63.60 12.26 11.71
N SER A 38 -63.49 11.87 12.98
CA SER A 38 -64.40 12.04 14.14
C SER A 38 -63.72 11.72 15.47
N SER A 39 -64.39 12.07 16.58
CA SER A 39 -64.21 11.54 17.95
C SER A 39 -63.07 12.12 18.82
N THR A 40 -63.48 13.02 19.72
CA THR A 40 -63.04 13.29 21.12
C THR A 40 -61.63 12.84 21.58
N ARG A 41 -60.88 13.61 22.38
CA ARG A 41 -61.32 14.36 23.59
C ARG A 41 -60.23 15.33 24.10
N SER A 42 -60.60 16.17 25.08
CA SER A 42 -59.72 17.01 25.95
C SER A 42 -59.29 18.39 25.44
N SER A 43 -59.96 19.43 25.97
CA SER A 43 -59.71 20.84 25.66
C SER A 43 -58.78 21.51 26.68
N SER A 44 -57.47 21.51 26.42
CA SER A 44 -56.50 22.33 27.19
C SER A 44 -55.43 23.05 26.35
N ILE A 45 -55.19 22.62 25.11
CA ILE A 45 -54.02 23.05 24.32
C ILE A 45 -54.17 24.46 23.71
N PHE A 46 -55.38 24.87 23.33
CA PHE A 46 -55.59 26.12 22.59
C PHE A 46 -55.29 27.41 23.36
N TYR A 47 -55.36 27.40 24.69
CA TYR A 47 -55.03 28.58 25.51
C TYR A 47 -53.51 28.80 25.55
N TYR A 48 -52.75 27.74 25.82
CA TYR A 48 -51.29 27.75 25.76
C TYR A 48 -50.76 28.05 24.35
N PHE A 49 -51.41 27.56 23.29
CA PHE A 49 -50.97 27.85 21.92
C PHE A 49 -50.99 29.35 21.59
N ARG A 50 -52.02 30.10 22.02
CA ARG A 50 -52.07 31.56 21.82
C ARG A 50 -51.02 32.32 22.63
N ILE A 51 -50.76 31.88 23.87
CA ILE A 51 -49.71 32.45 24.72
C ILE A 51 -48.33 32.19 24.11
N SER A 52 -48.04 30.95 23.67
CA SER A 52 -46.78 30.59 23.03
C SER A 52 -46.53 31.37 21.74
N VAL A 53 -47.54 31.60 20.90
CA VAL A 53 -47.38 32.42 19.68
C VAL A 53 -47.07 33.89 20.02
N PHE A 54 -47.73 34.46 21.04
CA PHE A 54 -47.46 35.85 21.46
C PHE A 54 -46.05 36.01 22.06
N ILE A 55 -45.63 35.05 22.89
CA ILE A 55 -44.27 34.98 23.44
C ILE A 55 -43.25 34.79 22.32
N PHE A 56 -43.50 33.90 21.35
CA PHE A 56 -42.60 33.65 20.23
C PHE A 56 -42.41 34.91 19.37
N LEU A 57 -43.46 35.68 19.10
CA LEU A 57 -43.37 36.95 18.38
C LEU A 57 -42.59 38.03 19.14
N LEU A 58 -42.73 38.11 20.47
CA LEU A 58 -41.92 39.01 21.31
C LEU A 58 -40.42 38.61 21.26
N PHE A 59 -40.11 37.32 21.38
CA PHE A 59 -38.72 36.84 21.24
C PHE A 59 -38.17 37.04 19.81
N PHE A 60 -38.98 36.87 18.77
CA PHE A 60 -38.54 37.09 17.39
C PHE A 60 -38.26 38.57 17.10
N GLY A 61 -39.09 39.48 17.62
CA GLY A 61 -38.85 40.92 17.56
C GLY A 61 -37.56 41.33 18.30
N ALA A 62 -37.34 40.80 19.51
CA ALA A 62 -36.10 41.01 20.26
C ALA A 62 -34.87 40.45 19.52
N PHE A 63 -34.98 39.28 18.88
CA PHE A 63 -33.89 38.65 18.12
C PHE A 63 -33.52 39.44 16.84
N ILE A 64 -34.49 40.10 16.20
CA ILE A 64 -34.22 40.97 15.04
C ILE A 64 -33.57 42.28 15.51
N SER A 65 -34.12 42.98 16.51
CA SER A 65 -33.53 44.23 17.01
C SER A 65 -32.11 44.04 17.56
N THR A 66 -31.84 42.95 18.27
CA THR A 66 -30.48 42.63 18.75
C THR A 66 -29.51 42.33 17.61
N ARG A 67 -29.93 41.63 16.54
CA ARG A 67 -29.05 41.39 15.39
C ARG A 67 -28.77 42.65 14.56
N VAL A 68 -29.75 43.53 14.36
CA VAL A 68 -29.54 44.81 13.63
C VAL A 68 -28.58 45.74 14.38
N LEU A 69 -28.70 45.82 15.71
CA LEU A 69 -27.74 46.56 16.54
C LEU A 69 -26.34 45.92 16.51
N HIS A 70 -26.24 44.59 16.55
CA HIS A 70 -24.94 43.90 16.51
C HIS A 70 -24.23 43.99 15.15
N SER A 71 -24.98 44.06 14.04
CA SER A 71 -24.41 44.33 12.70
C SER A 71 -23.94 45.77 12.53
N SER A 72 -24.48 46.72 13.30
CA SER A 72 -24.11 48.14 13.20
C SER A 72 -22.96 48.55 14.14
N LEU A 73 -22.71 47.79 15.22
CA LEU A 73 -21.70 48.11 16.24
C LEU A 73 -20.36 47.37 16.07
N THR A 74 -20.21 46.53 15.05
CA THR A 74 -18.93 45.85 14.72
C THR A 74 -18.17 46.50 13.55
N SER A 75 -18.60 47.69 13.09
CA SER A 75 -17.98 48.43 11.97
C SER A 75 -16.86 49.41 12.37
N ILE A 76 -16.46 49.49 13.65
CA ILE A 76 -15.41 50.40 14.13
C ILE A 76 -14.37 49.64 15.00
N ALA A 77 -13.73 48.63 14.41
CA ALA A 77 -12.62 47.92 15.03
C ALA A 77 -11.57 47.53 13.97
N GLY A 78 -10.50 48.33 13.87
CA GLY A 78 -9.25 47.97 13.19
C GLY A 78 -9.32 47.63 11.69
N ILE A 79 -8.96 48.60 10.84
CA ILE A 79 -8.48 48.27 9.48
C ILE A 79 -7.34 47.24 9.62
N ARG A 80 -7.56 46.02 9.14
CA ARG A 80 -6.58 44.93 9.07
C ARG A 80 -6.11 44.81 7.62
N ILE A 81 -4.81 44.83 7.39
CA ILE A 81 -4.25 44.78 6.03
C ILE A 81 -4.32 43.34 5.52
N GLU A 82 -5.24 43.06 4.59
CA GLU A 82 -5.18 41.86 3.78
C GLU A 82 -4.14 42.04 2.65
N LEU A 83 -3.22 41.07 2.55
CA LEU A 83 -2.14 40.99 1.57
C LEU A 83 -2.43 39.84 0.60
N PRO A 84 -3.28 40.02 -0.43
CA PRO A 84 -3.61 38.97 -1.38
C PRO A 84 -2.39 38.52 -2.18
N ILE A 85 -2.36 37.23 -2.56
CA ILE A 85 -1.32 36.69 -3.46
C ILE A 85 -1.51 37.29 -4.85
N ASN A 86 -0.46 37.90 -5.39
CA ASN A 86 -0.50 38.53 -6.71
C ASN A 86 -0.09 37.55 -7.82
N CYS A 87 -1.09 36.92 -8.46
CA CYS A 87 -0.89 36.07 -9.64
C CYS A 87 -1.11 36.80 -10.99
N SER A 88 -1.21 38.14 -10.99
CA SER A 88 -1.55 38.93 -12.19
C SER A 88 -0.42 38.97 -13.25
N ALA A 89 0.81 38.62 -12.87
CA ALA A 89 1.90 38.33 -13.80
C ALA A 89 1.75 36.90 -14.35
N GLY A 90 0.92 36.71 -15.36
CA GLY A 90 0.50 35.40 -15.85
C GLY A 90 1.66 34.46 -16.24
N ASN A 91 1.69 33.27 -15.63
CA ASN A 91 2.50 32.06 -15.92
C ASN A 91 4.04 32.19 -16.07
N ALA A 92 4.64 33.37 -16.12
CA ALA A 92 6.01 33.54 -16.62
C ALA A 92 7.12 33.60 -15.54
N THR A 93 6.85 34.15 -14.36
CA THR A 93 7.90 34.39 -13.34
C THR A 93 8.03 33.23 -12.35
N ARG A 94 9.07 32.40 -12.51
CA ARG A 94 9.55 31.44 -11.50
C ARG A 94 10.31 32.11 -10.33
N THR A 95 9.99 33.37 -10.05
CA THR A 95 10.73 34.26 -9.16
C THR A 95 9.74 35.10 -8.37
N CYS A 96 10.13 35.50 -7.15
CA CYS A 96 9.26 36.25 -6.27
C CYS A 96 9.07 37.70 -6.78
N PRO A 97 7.82 38.20 -6.91
CA PRO A 97 7.57 39.59 -7.30
C PRO A 97 8.25 40.55 -6.33
N ALA A 98 8.88 41.63 -6.81
CA ALA A 98 9.74 42.49 -5.98
C ALA A 98 9.08 43.01 -4.68
N ASN A 99 7.75 43.18 -4.67
CA ASN A 99 6.95 43.64 -3.54
C ASN A 99 5.97 42.56 -3.01
N TYR A 100 6.27 41.27 -3.16
CA TYR A 100 5.36 40.17 -2.77
C TYR A 100 5.00 40.19 -1.28
N TYR A 101 5.96 40.55 -0.43
CA TYR A 101 5.77 40.63 1.01
C TYR A 101 6.86 41.52 1.65
N PRO A 102 6.52 42.43 2.59
CA PRO A 102 7.50 43.29 3.23
C PRO A 102 8.33 42.52 4.27
N GLY A 103 9.64 42.39 4.03
CA GLY A 103 10.58 41.73 4.96
C GLY A 103 10.71 42.41 6.34
N LYS A 104 10.21 43.66 6.46
CA LYS A 104 10.00 44.38 7.74
C LYS A 104 8.68 45.15 7.65
N TYR A 105 7.84 45.05 8.68
CA TYR A 105 6.59 45.79 8.79
C TYR A 105 6.75 46.91 9.83
N ASP A 106 6.84 48.16 9.36
CA ASP A 106 7.11 49.34 10.19
C ASP A 106 5.79 49.96 10.70
N ARG A 107 5.49 49.78 12.00
CA ARG A 107 4.21 50.15 12.62
C ARG A 107 4.13 51.65 12.93
N ARG A 108 3.98 52.47 11.89
CA ARG A 108 3.55 53.86 12.04
C ARG A 108 2.04 53.91 12.30
N ASP A 109 1.62 54.83 13.17
CA ASP A 109 0.22 55.18 13.45
C ASP A 109 -0.72 54.06 13.94
N ARG A 110 -0.24 53.24 14.90
CA ARG A 110 -1.13 52.55 15.87
C ARG A 110 -0.49 52.34 17.25
N SER A 111 -0.01 53.43 17.85
CA SER A 111 0.07 53.55 19.31
C SER A 111 -1.32 53.90 19.88
N LEU A 112 -1.51 53.86 21.21
CA LEU A 112 -2.79 54.07 21.93
C LEU A 112 -3.82 52.92 21.89
N MET A 113 -3.37 51.66 21.89
CA MET A 113 -4.15 50.56 22.47
C MET A 113 -3.24 49.74 23.38
N LEU A 114 -3.60 49.66 24.68
CA LEU A 114 -2.96 48.75 25.62
C LEU A 114 -3.21 47.32 25.14
N SER A 115 -2.16 46.68 24.62
CA SER A 115 -2.24 45.26 24.27
C SER A 115 -2.37 44.45 25.55
N PRO A 116 -3.28 43.46 25.64
CA PRO A 116 -3.34 42.58 26.81
C PRO A 116 -1.99 41.85 26.98
N PRO A 117 -1.67 41.36 28.20
CA PRO A 117 -0.52 40.50 28.41
C PRO A 117 -0.56 39.32 27.44
N ALA A 118 0.57 39.01 26.80
CA ALA A 118 0.63 37.86 25.90
C ALA A 118 0.43 36.57 26.70
N ASP A 119 -0.53 35.74 26.26
CA ASP A 119 -0.84 34.46 26.88
C ASP A 119 0.39 33.57 27.00
N GLN A 120 0.44 32.71 28.03
CA GLN A 120 1.46 31.67 28.11
C GLN A 120 1.23 30.62 27.01
N CYS A 121 2.31 30.09 26.45
CA CYS A 121 2.20 29.01 25.48
C CYS A 121 1.72 27.71 26.16
N PRO A 122 1.08 26.79 25.41
CA PRO A 122 0.88 25.40 25.83
C PRO A 122 2.15 24.77 26.43
N GLU A 123 2.03 24.05 27.56
CA GLU A 123 3.18 23.49 28.29
C GLU A 123 4.07 22.59 27.41
N TYR A 124 3.52 21.95 26.37
CA TYR A 124 4.31 21.13 25.45
C TYR A 124 5.38 21.90 24.66
N PHE A 125 5.30 23.24 24.59
CA PHE A 125 6.35 24.07 23.97
C PHE A 125 7.68 23.93 24.73
N ARG A 126 7.66 23.58 26.02
CA ARG A 126 8.88 23.45 26.83
C ARG A 126 9.81 22.33 26.34
N TRP A 127 9.28 21.35 25.60
CA TRP A 127 10.08 20.32 24.95
C TRP A 127 11.05 20.86 23.88
N ILE A 128 10.84 22.08 23.35
CA ILE A 128 11.81 22.79 22.49
C ILE A 128 13.17 22.93 23.19
N HIS A 129 13.21 23.10 24.51
CA HIS A 129 14.47 23.19 25.26
C HIS A 129 15.21 21.85 25.35
N GLU A 130 14.48 20.73 25.36
CA GLU A 130 15.03 19.38 25.42
C GLU A 130 15.49 18.92 24.04
N ASP A 131 14.68 19.15 22.99
CA ASP A 131 15.01 18.84 21.59
C ASP A 131 16.27 19.58 21.13
N LEU A 132 16.46 20.82 21.60
CA LEU A 132 17.65 21.63 21.32
C LEU A 132 18.78 21.46 22.36
N SER A 133 18.57 20.64 23.40
CA SER A 133 19.56 20.43 24.47
C SER A 133 20.93 19.90 24.00
N PRO A 134 21.07 19.04 22.96
CA PRO A 134 22.37 18.53 22.52
C PRO A 134 23.35 19.62 22.08
N TRP A 135 22.83 20.76 21.63
CA TRP A 135 23.60 21.91 21.14
C TRP A 135 23.72 23.04 22.17
N ARG A 136 23.10 22.93 23.35
CA ARG A 136 23.02 24.01 24.35
C ARG A 136 24.39 24.50 24.87
N LYS A 137 25.41 23.63 24.87
CA LYS A 137 26.79 23.96 25.31
C LYS A 137 27.72 24.30 24.14
N THR A 138 27.66 23.51 23.07
CA THR A 138 28.56 23.60 21.89
C THR A 138 28.10 24.65 20.88
N GLY A 139 26.80 24.83 20.73
CA GLY A 139 26.19 25.48 19.57
C GLY A 139 26.19 24.60 18.32
N ILE A 140 25.85 25.22 17.20
CA ILE A 140 25.75 24.60 15.88
C ILE A 140 26.74 25.31 14.95
N THR A 141 27.68 24.56 14.39
CA THR A 141 28.60 25.04 13.34
C THR A 141 28.04 24.75 11.94
N LEU A 142 28.54 25.45 10.93
CA LEU A 142 28.20 25.19 9.53
C LEU A 142 28.54 23.75 9.10
N GLU A 143 29.63 23.19 9.65
CA GLU A 143 30.02 21.81 9.39
C GLU A 143 28.95 20.82 9.88
N MET A 144 28.41 21.02 11.08
CA MET A 144 27.36 20.16 11.64
C MET A 144 26.08 20.21 10.81
N VAL A 145 25.73 21.38 10.26
CA VAL A 145 24.60 21.52 9.32
C VAL A 145 24.88 20.81 7.99
N GLU A 146 26.07 20.95 7.40
CA GLU A 146 26.44 20.21 6.18
C GLU A 146 26.51 18.68 6.42
N GLN A 147 26.85 18.21 7.62
CA GLN A 147 26.84 16.78 7.95
C GLN A 147 25.43 16.15 7.87
N ALA A 148 24.35 16.92 8.08
CA ALA A 148 22.96 16.48 7.90
C ALA A 148 22.50 16.43 6.42
N ARG A 149 23.25 17.03 5.49
CA ARG A 149 22.94 17.06 4.05
C ARG A 149 22.81 15.68 3.40
N ARG A 150 23.48 14.67 3.96
CA ARG A 150 23.49 13.28 3.43
C ARG A 150 22.14 12.55 3.57
N THR A 151 21.25 13.04 4.42
CA THR A 151 19.89 12.52 4.64
C THR A 151 18.84 13.46 4.06
N ALA A 152 18.84 14.72 4.52
CA ALA A 152 17.83 15.74 4.25
C ALA A 152 17.31 15.84 2.80
N ASN A 153 16.00 16.04 2.66
CA ASN A 153 15.33 16.36 1.39
C ASN A 153 15.69 17.75 0.90
N PHE A 154 15.76 18.73 1.80
CA PHE A 154 16.09 20.11 1.48
C PHE A 154 16.86 20.80 2.61
N ARG A 155 17.60 21.84 2.21
CA ARG A 155 18.12 22.88 3.11
C ARG A 155 17.27 24.13 2.95
N LEU A 156 16.93 24.77 4.07
CA LEU A 156 16.23 26.05 4.10
C LEU A 156 17.09 27.09 4.83
N VAL A 157 17.31 28.23 4.18
CA VAL A 157 17.89 29.41 4.78
C VAL A 157 16.83 30.50 4.85
N ILE A 158 16.65 31.11 6.02
CA ILE A 158 15.89 32.35 6.18
C ILE A 158 16.92 33.47 6.38
N LEU A 159 16.83 34.52 5.57
CA LEU A 159 17.77 35.64 5.59
C LEU A 159 17.03 36.96 5.33
N ASN A 160 17.11 37.90 6.27
CA ASN A 160 16.35 39.16 6.28
C ASN A 160 14.83 38.96 6.08
N GLY A 161 14.26 37.90 6.68
CA GLY A 161 12.84 37.56 6.58
C GLY A 161 12.38 36.94 5.25
N ARG A 162 13.31 36.63 4.32
CA ARG A 162 13.03 35.91 3.07
C ARG A 162 13.57 34.48 3.11
N ALA A 163 12.88 33.56 2.45
CA ALA A 163 13.19 32.14 2.44
C ALA A 163 13.95 31.73 1.16
N TYR A 164 14.97 30.89 1.31
CA TYR A 164 15.78 30.34 0.23
C TYR A 164 15.94 28.83 0.42
N VAL A 165 15.60 28.02 -0.59
CA VAL A 165 15.58 26.55 -0.49
C VAL A 165 16.52 25.88 -1.51
N GLU A 166 17.40 24.99 -1.05
CA GLU A 166 18.16 24.06 -1.89
C GLU A 166 17.57 22.65 -1.73
N THR A 167 16.85 22.16 -2.74
CA THR A 167 16.31 20.78 -2.73
C THR A 167 17.40 19.78 -3.13
N TYR A 168 17.68 18.81 -2.26
CA TYR A 168 18.58 17.68 -2.54
C TYR A 168 17.83 16.48 -3.10
N ARG A 169 16.63 16.19 -2.59
CA ARG A 169 15.84 15.00 -2.92
C ARG A 169 14.35 15.32 -2.86
N LYS A 170 13.59 14.96 -3.89
CA LYS A 170 12.13 15.05 -3.88
C LYS A 170 11.56 14.19 -2.74
N SER A 171 10.61 14.72 -1.98
CA SER A 171 9.91 13.96 -0.95
C SER A 171 8.90 12.95 -1.51
N PHE A 172 8.41 12.07 -0.63
CA PHE A 172 7.20 11.30 -0.89
C PHE A 172 5.98 12.24 -0.80
N GLN A 173 5.14 12.25 -1.83
CA GLN A 173 3.95 13.13 -1.90
C GLN A 173 4.31 14.63 -1.73
N THR A 174 3.33 15.52 -1.54
CA THR A 174 3.54 16.96 -1.35
C THR A 174 4.00 17.34 0.07
N ARG A 175 4.75 16.48 0.77
CA ARG A 175 5.20 16.71 2.15
C ARG A 175 6.11 17.93 2.26
N ASP A 176 7.16 17.95 1.44
CA ASP A 176 8.10 19.06 1.32
C ASP A 176 7.37 20.36 0.91
N VAL A 177 6.47 20.27 -0.09
CA VAL A 177 5.64 21.39 -0.56
C VAL A 177 4.81 22.01 0.57
N PHE A 178 4.05 21.23 1.36
CA PHE A 178 3.18 21.82 2.38
C PHE A 178 3.92 22.22 3.67
N SER A 179 5.04 21.58 4.02
CA SER A 179 5.92 22.07 5.09
C SER A 179 6.59 23.40 4.72
N LEU A 180 7.11 23.53 3.49
CA LEU A 180 7.64 24.81 2.99
C LEU A 180 6.55 25.89 2.92
N TRP A 181 5.36 25.55 2.42
CA TRP A 181 4.20 26.45 2.42
C TRP A 181 3.85 26.95 3.82
N GLY A 182 3.88 26.06 4.82
CA GLY A 182 3.64 26.41 6.22
C GLY A 182 4.65 27.40 6.79
N ILE A 183 5.94 27.24 6.45
CA ILE A 183 6.98 28.19 6.87
C ILE A 183 6.81 29.56 6.17
N LEU A 184 6.35 29.58 4.91
CA LEU A 184 5.95 30.85 4.27
C LEU A 184 4.75 31.49 4.96
N GLN A 185 3.78 30.70 5.43
CA GLN A 185 2.63 31.22 6.18
C GLN A 185 3.07 31.79 7.54
N LEU A 186 4.06 31.18 8.20
CA LEU A 186 4.68 31.72 9.41
C LEU A 186 5.35 33.09 9.15
N LEU A 187 6.12 33.21 8.07
CA LEU A 187 6.73 34.49 7.67
C LEU A 187 5.66 35.55 7.33
N ARG A 188 4.53 35.13 6.74
CA ARG A 188 3.34 35.96 6.46
C ARG A 188 2.54 36.36 7.70
N LEU A 189 2.66 35.62 8.80
CA LEU A 189 2.06 35.96 10.09
C LEU A 189 2.96 36.89 10.91
N TYR A 190 4.27 36.68 10.85
CA TYR A 190 5.29 37.32 11.69
C TYR A 190 6.43 37.99 10.85
N PRO A 191 6.12 39.04 10.07
CA PRO A 191 7.08 39.72 9.19
C PRO A 191 8.31 40.21 9.95
N GLY A 192 9.51 39.78 9.54
CA GLY A 192 10.77 40.22 10.11
C GLY A 192 11.01 39.85 11.59
N LYS A 193 10.11 39.08 12.23
CA LYS A 193 10.28 38.62 13.62
C LYS A 193 11.04 37.27 13.71
N ILE A 194 11.04 36.46 12.65
CA ILE A 194 11.83 35.22 12.57
C ILE A 194 13.31 35.60 12.31
N PRO A 195 14.28 35.11 13.11
CA PRO A 195 15.70 35.40 12.91
C PRO A 195 16.29 34.80 11.61
N ASP A 196 17.46 35.30 11.20
CA ASP A 196 18.29 34.65 10.19
C ASP A 196 18.68 33.23 10.68
N LEU A 197 18.42 32.19 9.87
CA LEU A 197 18.74 30.79 10.20
C LEU A 197 19.06 29.94 8.96
N ASP A 198 19.64 28.77 9.20
CA ASP A 198 20.07 27.80 8.19
C ASP A 198 19.84 26.38 8.74
N LEU A 199 18.93 25.61 8.13
CA LEU A 199 18.51 24.30 8.61
C LEU A 199 18.44 23.23 7.51
N MET A 200 18.53 21.96 7.93
CA MET A 200 18.34 20.77 7.12
C MET A 200 17.06 20.06 7.52
N PHE A 201 16.27 19.55 6.56
CA PHE A 201 14.97 18.93 6.82
C PHE A 201 14.84 17.56 6.12
N GLU A 202 14.49 16.52 6.87
CA GLU A 202 14.13 15.18 6.40
C GLU A 202 12.60 15.00 6.40
N CYS A 203 12.05 14.49 5.30
CA CYS A 203 10.59 14.40 5.09
C CYS A 203 10.08 12.95 4.99
N ALA A 204 10.95 11.96 5.21
CA ALA A 204 10.59 10.55 5.34
C ALA A 204 9.71 10.26 6.58
N ASP A 205 9.53 8.98 6.90
CA ASP A 205 8.80 8.55 8.11
C ASP A 205 9.74 8.32 9.32
N TRP A 206 11.02 8.00 9.11
CA TRP A 206 11.91 7.49 10.16
C TRP A 206 12.92 8.53 10.65
N PRO A 207 12.99 8.82 11.97
CA PRO A 207 14.05 9.66 12.54
C PRO A 207 15.40 8.96 12.45
N ILE A 208 16.49 9.72 12.31
CA ILE A 208 17.77 9.22 11.78
C ILE A 208 18.95 9.44 12.74
N ILE A 209 18.95 10.50 13.54
CA ILE A 209 20.11 10.94 14.32
C ILE A 209 20.19 10.16 15.64
N LYS A 210 20.65 8.91 15.55
CA LYS A 210 20.75 7.98 16.71
C LYS A 210 21.59 8.55 17.85
N SER A 211 20.99 8.68 19.03
CA SER A 211 21.61 9.27 20.22
C SER A 211 22.89 8.54 20.65
N SER A 212 22.90 7.21 20.56
CA SER A 212 24.03 6.35 20.95
C SER A 212 25.33 6.58 20.16
N LEU A 213 25.28 7.26 19.00
CA LEU A 213 26.49 7.66 18.26
C LEU A 213 27.17 8.91 18.85
N TYR A 214 26.48 9.62 19.76
CA TYR A 214 26.86 10.95 20.24
C TYR A 214 26.96 11.04 21.78
N SER A 215 26.82 9.93 22.52
CA SER A 215 26.82 9.88 24.00
C SER A 215 28.16 9.54 24.66
N GLY A 216 29.26 9.41 23.90
CA GLY A 216 30.58 9.02 24.42
C GLY A 216 31.43 10.21 24.91
N PRO A 217 32.44 9.98 25.78
CA PRO A 217 33.29 11.06 26.32
C PRO A 217 34.14 11.79 25.26
N ASN A 218 34.41 11.14 24.12
CA ASN A 218 35.10 11.71 22.95
C ASN A 218 34.14 11.92 21.76
N ALA A 219 32.82 11.90 21.97
CA ALA A 219 31.85 12.03 20.88
C ALA A 219 31.76 13.48 20.38
N THR A 220 31.57 13.65 19.07
CA THR A 220 31.23 14.95 18.48
C THR A 220 29.78 15.32 18.81
N ALA A 221 29.45 16.61 18.71
CA ALA A 221 28.06 17.04 18.80
C ALA A 221 27.27 16.56 17.55
N PRO A 222 25.99 16.17 17.71
CA PRO A 222 25.19 15.64 16.61
C PRO A 222 24.94 16.68 15.50
N PRO A 223 24.72 16.25 14.24
CA PRO A 223 24.27 17.15 13.19
C PRO A 223 22.78 17.48 13.37
N PRO A 224 22.38 18.76 13.37
CA PRO A 224 20.97 19.13 13.52
C PRO A 224 20.18 18.80 12.25
N LEU A 225 19.13 18.01 12.41
CA LEU A 225 18.21 17.62 11.35
C LEU A 225 16.78 17.81 11.84
N PHE A 226 15.97 18.58 11.10
CA PHE A 226 14.55 18.71 11.37
C PHE A 226 13.79 17.51 10.78
N HIS A 227 12.84 16.98 11.54
CA HIS A 227 12.02 15.82 11.18
C HIS A 227 10.61 15.98 11.77
N TYR A 228 9.66 15.14 11.36
CA TYR A 228 8.26 15.23 11.83
C TYR A 228 7.99 14.49 13.15
N CYS A 229 8.90 13.62 13.59
CA CYS A 229 8.82 12.89 14.85
C CYS A 229 10.21 12.57 15.42
N GLY A 230 10.27 12.19 16.70
CA GLY A 230 11.45 11.58 17.34
C GLY A 230 11.08 10.32 18.14
N ASP A 231 12.09 9.64 18.68
CA ASP A 231 11.95 8.62 19.74
C ASP A 231 13.11 8.74 20.76
N ASP A 232 13.05 8.00 21.87
CA ASP A 232 14.08 8.06 22.94
C ASP A 232 15.49 7.61 22.49
N SER A 233 15.62 7.05 21.27
CA SER A 233 16.88 6.60 20.68
C SER A 233 17.44 7.58 19.63
N THR A 234 16.79 8.73 19.41
CA THR A 234 17.11 9.70 18.35
C THR A 234 17.18 11.14 18.87
N LEU A 235 17.79 12.03 18.08
CA LEU A 235 18.07 13.44 18.39
C LEU A 235 17.61 14.37 17.25
N ASP A 236 16.62 13.94 16.48
CA ASP A 236 16.01 14.69 15.38
C ASP A 236 15.10 15.79 15.95
N ILE A 237 15.19 17.01 15.40
CA ILE A 237 14.47 18.20 15.89
C ILE A 237 13.03 18.17 15.36
N VAL A 238 12.06 18.03 16.25
CA VAL A 238 10.67 17.73 15.86
C VAL A 238 9.91 18.97 15.40
N PHE A 239 9.22 18.87 14.25
CA PHE A 239 8.54 19.99 13.59
C PHE A 239 7.09 19.62 13.17
N PRO A 240 6.13 20.57 13.18
CA PRO A 240 4.76 20.30 12.72
C PRO A 240 4.67 19.73 11.30
N ASP A 241 3.85 18.68 11.17
CA ASP A 241 3.74 17.92 9.92
C ASP A 241 3.01 18.68 8.80
N TRP A 242 3.24 18.28 7.54
CA TRP A 242 2.69 18.95 6.35
C TRP A 242 1.15 19.04 6.33
N SER A 243 0.45 18.07 6.94
CA SER A 243 -1.02 17.97 6.87
C SER A 243 -1.75 19.07 7.64
N PHE A 244 -1.04 19.86 8.47
CA PHE A 244 -1.59 21.09 9.05
C PHE A 244 -2.04 22.09 7.99
N TRP A 245 -1.36 22.14 6.83
CA TRP A 245 -1.71 23.00 5.69
C TRP A 245 -2.43 22.26 4.56
N GLY A 246 -2.48 20.93 4.61
CA GLY A 246 -3.28 20.08 3.72
C GLY A 246 -2.54 18.85 3.22
N TRP A 247 -3.29 17.86 2.74
CA TRP A 247 -2.74 16.65 2.11
C TRP A 247 -3.60 16.25 0.89
N PRO A 248 -3.31 16.82 -0.30
CA PRO A 248 -4.12 16.65 -1.51
C PRO A 248 -4.32 15.20 -1.97
N GLU A 249 -3.29 14.36 -1.88
CA GLU A 249 -3.28 12.99 -2.43
C GLU A 249 -4.24 12.02 -1.72
N ILE A 250 -4.75 12.39 -0.54
CA ILE A 250 -5.85 11.70 0.14
C ILE A 250 -6.96 12.66 0.59
N ASN A 251 -7.04 13.85 -0.02
CA ASN A 251 -8.09 14.86 0.18
C ASN A 251 -8.33 15.29 1.64
N ILE A 252 -7.28 15.30 2.48
CA ILE A 252 -7.38 15.84 3.84
C ILE A 252 -7.19 17.35 3.79
N LYS A 253 -8.26 18.08 4.14
CA LYS A 253 -8.33 19.55 4.16
C LYS A 253 -7.29 20.15 5.12
N PRO A 254 -6.92 21.43 4.94
CA PRO A 254 -6.10 22.14 5.91
C PRO A 254 -6.73 22.15 7.30
N TRP A 255 -5.89 22.14 8.33
CA TRP A 255 -6.32 21.90 9.70
C TRP A 255 -7.34 22.92 10.22
N GLY A 256 -7.15 24.22 9.92
CA GLY A 256 -8.09 25.28 10.31
C GLY A 256 -9.50 25.20 9.69
N SER A 257 -9.70 24.34 8.68
CA SER A 257 -11.02 23.96 8.14
C SER A 257 -11.46 22.59 8.67
N LEU A 258 -10.57 21.60 8.65
CA LEU A 258 -10.85 20.24 9.08
C LEU A 258 -11.30 20.18 10.55
N LEU A 259 -10.66 20.97 11.42
CA LEU A 259 -10.98 21.08 12.84
C LEU A 259 -12.43 21.53 13.07
N LYS A 260 -12.92 22.49 12.27
CA LYS A 260 -14.31 22.98 12.31
C LYS A 260 -15.31 21.97 11.75
N ASP A 261 -14.89 21.14 10.79
CA ASP A 261 -15.72 20.04 10.30
C ASP A 261 -15.77 18.87 11.29
N LEU A 262 -14.70 18.64 12.05
CA LEU A 262 -14.68 17.71 13.19
C LEU A 262 -15.59 18.21 14.33
N GLU A 263 -15.58 19.49 14.69
CA GLU A 263 -16.57 20.07 15.64
C GLU A 263 -18.02 19.81 15.20
N LYS A 264 -18.34 20.11 13.93
CA LYS A 264 -19.67 19.80 13.36
C LYS A 264 -19.95 18.30 13.37
N GLY A 265 -18.93 17.47 13.14
CA GLY A 265 -19.00 16.01 13.23
C GLY A 265 -19.41 15.55 14.63
N ASN A 266 -18.76 16.07 15.66
CA ASN A 266 -19.02 15.75 17.06
C ASN A 266 -20.46 16.10 17.47
N ALA A 267 -20.99 17.21 16.94
CA ALA A 267 -22.35 17.69 17.20
C ALA A 267 -23.47 16.89 16.50
N LYS A 268 -23.16 15.99 15.55
CA LYS A 268 -24.18 15.17 14.86
C LYS A 268 -24.84 14.11 15.75
N THR A 269 -24.11 13.61 16.75
CA THR A 269 -24.53 12.47 17.58
C THR A 269 -24.02 12.67 19.00
N SER A 270 -24.95 12.77 19.96
CA SER A 270 -24.59 12.96 21.37
C SER A 270 -23.77 11.77 21.86
N TRP A 271 -22.82 12.01 22.78
CA TRP A 271 -21.84 10.99 23.18
C TRP A 271 -22.49 9.69 23.69
N VAL A 272 -23.66 9.77 24.34
CA VAL A 272 -24.37 8.58 24.84
C VAL A 272 -25.04 7.78 23.73
N ASP A 273 -25.41 8.42 22.62
CA ASP A 273 -26.06 7.78 21.46
C ASP A 273 -25.05 7.21 20.45
N ARG A 274 -23.74 7.47 20.67
CA ARG A 274 -22.66 6.93 19.84
C ARG A 274 -22.47 5.43 20.05
N GLU A 275 -22.02 4.78 18.99
CA GLU A 275 -21.71 3.35 18.95
C GLU A 275 -20.77 2.94 20.10
N PRO A 276 -21.13 1.93 20.93
CA PRO A 276 -20.44 1.61 22.18
C PRO A 276 -19.13 0.82 21.99
N TYR A 277 -18.57 0.82 20.77
CA TYR A 277 -17.43 0.00 20.38
C TYR A 277 -16.19 0.85 20.06
N ALA A 278 -15.01 0.23 20.12
CA ALA A 278 -13.77 0.82 19.67
C ALA A 278 -13.65 0.77 18.14
N TYR A 279 -13.51 1.92 17.51
CA TYR A 279 -13.40 2.04 16.06
C TYR A 279 -11.97 2.30 15.60
N TRP A 280 -11.59 1.64 14.50
CA TRP A 280 -10.42 2.00 13.71
C TRP A 280 -10.73 1.82 12.23
N LYS A 281 -10.32 2.77 11.39
CA LYS A 281 -10.28 2.61 9.94
C LYS A 281 -8.96 3.19 9.42
N GLY A 282 -8.15 2.37 8.75
CA GLY A 282 -6.82 2.78 8.31
C GLY A 282 -6.13 1.74 7.44
N ASN A 283 -5.05 2.15 6.76
CA ASN A 283 -4.22 1.22 6.00
C ASN A 283 -3.39 0.37 6.99
N PRO A 284 -3.54 -0.96 7.01
CA PRO A 284 -2.83 -1.79 7.98
C PRO A 284 -1.45 -2.25 7.50
N VAL A 285 -1.18 -2.33 6.19
CA VAL A 285 0.07 -2.92 5.67
C VAL A 285 1.31 -2.05 5.88
N VAL A 286 1.16 -0.84 6.39
CA VAL A 286 2.28 0.06 6.73
C VAL A 286 2.99 -0.31 8.03
N ALA A 287 2.40 -1.18 8.87
CA ALA A 287 2.92 -1.45 10.22
C ALA A 287 2.54 -2.84 10.72
N LYS A 288 3.48 -3.56 11.36
CA LYS A 288 3.16 -4.81 12.07
C LYS A 288 2.12 -4.60 13.17
N SER A 289 2.25 -3.52 13.96
CA SER A 289 1.31 -3.21 15.05
C SER A 289 -0.14 -3.04 14.55
N ARG A 290 -0.34 -2.47 13.35
CA ARG A 290 -1.65 -2.36 12.69
C ARG A 290 -2.15 -3.70 12.12
N MET A 291 -1.27 -4.49 11.53
CA MET A 291 -1.62 -5.85 11.09
C MET A 291 -2.08 -6.72 12.27
N ASP A 292 -1.43 -6.59 13.43
CA ASP A 292 -1.82 -7.30 14.64
C ASP A 292 -3.13 -6.76 15.25
N LEU A 293 -3.45 -5.47 15.09
CA LEU A 293 -4.74 -4.90 15.50
C LEU A 293 -5.94 -5.49 14.72
N LEU A 294 -5.75 -5.94 13.47
CA LEU A 294 -6.83 -6.60 12.70
C LEU A 294 -7.36 -7.89 13.37
N ARG A 295 -6.56 -8.51 14.25
CA ARG A 295 -6.94 -9.70 15.04
C ARG A 295 -8.02 -9.39 16.07
N CYS A 296 -8.27 -8.11 16.36
CA CYS A 296 -9.29 -7.67 17.31
C CYS A 296 -10.68 -7.53 16.68
N ASN A 297 -10.85 -7.85 15.40
CA ASN A 297 -12.18 -7.89 14.77
C ASN A 297 -13.09 -8.98 15.36
N VAL A 298 -14.40 -8.79 15.16
CA VAL A 298 -15.45 -9.73 15.56
C VAL A 298 -15.30 -11.05 14.80
N THR A 299 -15.54 -12.14 15.52
CA THR A 299 -15.71 -13.50 14.98
C THR A 299 -16.92 -14.14 15.68
N ASP A 300 -17.52 -15.19 15.10
CA ASP A 300 -18.68 -15.91 15.68
C ASP A 300 -18.42 -16.51 17.08
N LYS A 301 -17.19 -16.46 17.58
CA LYS A 301 -16.75 -17.06 18.85
C LYS A 301 -16.06 -16.06 19.79
N GLN A 302 -15.83 -14.82 19.34
CA GLN A 302 -15.19 -13.77 20.14
C GLN A 302 -15.48 -12.37 19.54
N ASP A 303 -16.03 -11.48 20.36
CA ASP A 303 -16.01 -10.04 20.13
C ASP A 303 -15.03 -9.39 21.13
N TRP A 304 -14.13 -8.53 20.64
CA TRP A 304 -13.21 -7.72 21.44
C TRP A 304 -13.77 -6.31 21.73
N ASN A 305 -15.05 -6.09 21.45
CA ASN A 305 -15.73 -4.79 21.42
C ASN A 305 -15.07 -3.78 20.46
N ALA A 306 -14.40 -4.28 19.42
CA ALA A 306 -13.67 -3.49 18.44
C ALA A 306 -14.20 -3.70 17.01
N ARG A 307 -14.09 -2.67 16.18
CA ARG A 307 -14.60 -2.59 14.80
C ARG A 307 -13.47 -2.00 13.94
N VAL A 308 -12.66 -2.87 13.35
CA VAL A 308 -11.32 -2.56 12.81
C VAL A 308 -11.29 -2.77 11.29
N TYR A 309 -11.42 -1.68 10.53
CA TYR A 309 -11.59 -1.71 9.09
C TYR A 309 -10.28 -1.39 8.35
N SER A 310 -9.90 -2.22 7.38
CA SER A 310 -8.83 -1.90 6.44
C SER A 310 -9.24 -0.74 5.52
N LEU A 311 -8.27 0.09 5.13
CA LEU A 311 -8.48 1.21 4.22
C LEU A 311 -7.50 1.18 3.05
N ASN A 312 -8.03 1.06 1.84
CA ASN A 312 -7.29 1.18 0.59
C ASN A 312 -7.43 2.62 0.04
N TRP A 313 -6.41 3.44 0.24
CA TRP A 313 -6.40 4.83 -0.24
C TRP A 313 -6.57 4.97 -1.76
N ARG A 314 -6.14 3.99 -2.55
CA ARG A 314 -6.31 4.01 -4.02
C ARG A 314 -7.78 3.81 -4.42
N GLU A 315 -8.51 3.01 -3.64
CA GLU A 315 -9.94 2.81 -3.85
C GLU A 315 -10.78 4.00 -3.37
N GLU A 316 -10.48 4.57 -2.20
CA GLU A 316 -11.13 5.82 -1.77
C GLU A 316 -10.91 6.94 -2.80
N ALA A 317 -9.69 7.07 -3.34
CA ALA A 317 -9.40 8.03 -4.42
C ALA A 317 -10.29 7.79 -5.66
N ARG A 318 -10.44 6.54 -6.12
CA ARG A 318 -11.34 6.15 -7.22
C ARG A 318 -12.82 6.44 -6.90
N LEU A 319 -13.23 6.34 -5.64
CA LEU A 319 -14.60 6.62 -5.19
C LEU A 319 -14.86 8.10 -4.84
N GLY A 320 -13.84 8.96 -4.89
CA GLY A 320 -13.93 10.37 -4.54
C GLY A 320 -13.96 10.63 -3.03
N TYR A 321 -13.29 9.79 -2.24
CA TYR A 321 -13.12 9.88 -0.77
C TYR A 321 -14.42 9.84 0.04
N LYS A 322 -15.50 9.33 -0.56
CA LYS A 322 -16.87 9.31 0.01
C LYS A 322 -16.98 8.54 1.33
N HIS A 323 -16.05 7.62 1.62
CA HIS A 323 -16.08 6.79 2.82
C HIS A 323 -14.89 7.07 3.76
N SER A 324 -14.01 8.02 3.42
CA SER A 324 -12.86 8.43 4.25
C SER A 324 -12.99 9.83 4.87
N ASP A 325 -14.14 10.50 4.78
CA ASP A 325 -14.40 11.76 5.50
C ASP A 325 -14.24 11.57 7.02
N LEU A 326 -13.36 12.34 7.64
CA LEU A 326 -13.01 12.18 9.05
C LEU A 326 -14.14 12.65 9.99
N ALA A 327 -14.90 13.67 9.60
CA ALA A 327 -15.99 14.23 10.41
C ALA A 327 -17.20 13.28 10.55
N SER A 328 -17.45 12.42 9.55
CA SER A 328 -18.44 11.33 9.63
C SER A 328 -18.02 10.19 10.55
N GLN A 329 -16.73 10.06 10.88
CA GLN A 329 -16.17 8.97 11.69
C GLN A 329 -16.13 9.28 13.20
N CYS A 330 -16.71 10.38 13.67
CA CYS A 330 -16.82 10.71 15.11
C CYS A 330 -18.09 10.13 15.78
N ILE A 331 -18.70 9.09 15.18
CA ILE A 331 -19.94 8.44 15.66
C ILE A 331 -19.74 7.30 16.68
N HIS A 332 -18.49 6.98 17.05
CA HIS A 332 -18.16 5.93 18.02
C HIS A 332 -17.68 6.53 19.35
N ARG A 333 -17.97 5.86 20.48
CA ARG A 333 -17.54 6.31 21.81
C ARG A 333 -16.02 6.23 22.00
N TYR A 334 -15.38 5.23 21.41
CA TYR A 334 -13.94 4.99 21.50
C TYR A 334 -13.32 4.91 20.11
N LYS A 335 -12.14 5.51 19.92
CA LYS A 335 -11.37 5.45 18.67
C LYS A 335 -9.94 5.03 18.99
N ILE A 336 -9.44 4.03 18.26
CA ILE A 336 -8.11 3.47 18.50
C ILE A 336 -7.07 4.31 17.76
N TYR A 337 -6.00 4.69 18.45
CA TYR A 337 -4.77 5.15 17.82
C TYR A 337 -3.73 4.03 17.83
N VAL A 338 -3.03 3.88 16.71
CA VAL A 338 -1.91 2.95 16.54
C VAL A 338 -0.96 3.51 15.47
N GLU A 339 0.33 3.41 15.72
CA GLU A 339 1.41 3.92 14.88
C GLU A 339 1.36 3.36 13.44
N GLY A 340 1.88 4.15 12.50
CA GLY A 340 2.09 3.77 11.11
C GLY A 340 3.45 3.08 10.92
N ALA A 341 4.18 3.46 9.87
CA ALA A 341 5.61 3.11 9.80
C ALA A 341 6.37 3.65 11.02
N THR A 342 5.97 4.84 11.49
CA THR A 342 6.37 5.52 12.73
C THR A 342 5.15 6.27 13.32
N TRP A 343 5.25 7.52 13.78
CA TRP A 343 4.09 8.32 14.20
C TRP A 343 3.01 8.38 13.10
N SER A 344 1.75 8.69 13.45
CA SER A 344 0.69 8.81 12.45
C SER A 344 -0.19 10.04 12.66
N VAL A 345 -0.23 10.90 11.63
CA VAL A 345 -0.97 12.17 11.61
C VAL A 345 -2.47 12.05 11.93
N SER A 346 -3.02 10.83 11.96
CA SER A 346 -4.35 10.52 12.45
C SER A 346 -4.58 10.82 13.95
N GLU A 347 -3.52 10.91 14.77
CA GLU A 347 -3.64 11.10 16.22
C GLU A 347 -4.46 12.36 16.57
N LYS A 348 -4.07 13.52 16.02
CA LYS A 348 -4.81 14.79 16.16
C LYS A 348 -6.25 14.74 15.63
N TYR A 349 -6.54 13.91 14.61
CA TYR A 349 -7.90 13.72 14.08
C TYR A 349 -8.76 12.80 14.96
N ILE A 350 -8.14 11.90 15.71
CA ILE A 350 -8.79 10.97 16.63
C ILE A 350 -9.10 11.68 17.95
N LEU A 351 -8.12 12.37 18.52
CA LEU A 351 -8.24 13.18 19.74
C LEU A 351 -9.31 14.28 19.62
N ALA A 352 -9.57 14.80 18.41
CA ALA A 352 -10.56 15.84 18.12
C ALA A 352 -12.03 15.37 18.04
N CYS A 353 -12.34 14.07 18.13
CA CYS A 353 -13.70 13.55 17.89
C CYS A 353 -14.68 13.62 19.09
N ASP A 354 -14.33 14.21 20.24
CA ASP A 354 -14.98 14.00 21.56
C ASP A 354 -15.08 12.50 21.97
N SER A 355 -14.38 11.60 21.26
CA SER A 355 -14.30 10.16 21.53
C SER A 355 -13.13 9.87 22.47
N VAL A 356 -13.24 8.82 23.30
CA VAL A 356 -12.09 8.33 24.06
C VAL A 356 -11.03 7.80 23.10
N THR A 357 -9.82 8.35 23.16
CA THR A 357 -8.70 7.83 22.40
C THR A 357 -8.09 6.64 23.13
N LEU A 358 -8.15 5.46 22.51
CA LEU A 358 -7.50 4.24 22.98
C LEU A 358 -6.11 4.19 22.33
N LEU A 359 -5.08 4.61 23.07
CA LEU A 359 -3.76 4.91 22.52
C LEU A 359 -2.82 3.71 22.72
N VAL A 360 -2.60 2.93 21.67
CA VAL A 360 -1.62 1.82 21.66
C VAL A 360 -0.23 2.39 21.94
N LYS A 361 0.43 1.86 22.99
CA LYS A 361 1.71 2.35 23.54
C LYS A 361 2.67 2.81 22.43
N PRO A 362 2.90 4.13 22.29
CA PRO A 362 3.68 4.67 21.19
C PRO A 362 5.17 4.46 21.45
N ARG A 363 5.94 4.41 20.37
CA ARG A 363 7.39 4.54 20.36
C ARG A 363 7.80 5.97 19.97
N PHE A 364 7.05 6.59 19.06
CA PHE A 364 7.40 7.88 18.48
C PHE A 364 6.55 9.00 19.07
N TYR A 365 7.16 10.18 19.19
CA TYR A 365 6.47 11.42 19.55
C TYR A 365 6.56 12.45 18.44
N ASP A 366 5.55 13.30 18.33
CA ASP A 366 5.62 14.53 17.54
C ASP A 366 5.83 15.75 18.46
N PHE A 367 5.61 16.95 17.91
CA PHE A 367 5.86 18.20 18.60
C PHE A 367 4.89 18.49 19.76
N PHE A 368 3.70 17.86 19.78
CA PHE A 368 2.67 18.08 20.81
C PHE A 368 2.35 16.82 21.63
N THR A 369 2.55 15.60 21.13
CA THR A 369 2.10 14.39 21.83
C THR A 369 2.79 14.17 23.19
N ARG A 370 3.98 14.74 23.40
CA ARG A 370 4.63 14.78 24.73
C ARG A 370 3.90 15.65 25.77
N GLY A 371 2.94 16.47 25.38
CA GLY A 371 1.97 17.12 26.28
C GLY A 371 0.82 16.20 26.75
N LEU A 372 0.54 15.10 26.03
CA LEU A 372 -0.55 14.20 26.37
C LEU A 372 -0.28 13.43 27.67
N MET A 373 -1.35 13.07 28.38
CA MET A 373 -1.30 12.51 29.72
C MET A 373 -2.27 11.31 29.80
N PRO A 374 -1.81 10.10 30.19
CA PRO A 374 -2.69 8.95 30.38
C PRO A 374 -3.79 9.27 31.39
N MET A 375 -4.96 8.66 31.23
CA MET A 375 -6.14 8.81 32.09
C MET A 375 -6.73 10.24 32.16
N HIS A 376 -6.15 11.21 31.45
CA HIS A 376 -6.68 12.57 31.27
C HIS A 376 -7.04 12.83 29.81
N HIS A 377 -6.08 12.66 28.88
CA HIS A 377 -6.27 12.89 27.44
C HIS A 377 -6.50 11.60 26.65
N TYR A 378 -6.13 10.43 27.19
CA TYR A 378 -6.28 9.15 26.50
C TYR A 378 -6.27 7.97 27.48
N TRP A 379 -6.79 6.82 27.02
CA TRP A 379 -6.65 5.55 27.70
C TRP A 379 -5.45 4.77 27.14
N PRO A 380 -4.45 4.37 27.95
CA PRO A 380 -3.29 3.63 27.46
C PRO A 380 -3.67 2.19 27.09
N ILE A 381 -3.19 1.71 25.95
CA ILE A 381 -3.41 0.33 25.46
C ILE A 381 -2.06 -0.37 25.29
N ARG A 382 -1.95 -1.58 25.81
CA ARG A 382 -0.76 -2.43 25.67
C ARG A 382 -0.52 -2.86 24.21
N ASP A 383 0.70 -2.70 23.71
CA ASP A 383 1.06 -3.17 22.35
C ASP A 383 1.21 -4.71 22.30
N ASP A 384 1.55 -5.37 23.41
CA ASP A 384 1.77 -6.83 23.46
C ASP A 384 0.47 -7.65 23.58
N ASP A 385 -0.60 -7.11 24.20
CA ASP A 385 -1.92 -7.77 24.34
C ASP A 385 -3.10 -6.86 23.93
N LYS A 386 -2.95 -6.19 22.78
CA LYS A 386 -3.86 -5.15 22.24
C LYS A 386 -5.35 -5.48 22.39
N CYS A 387 -5.79 -6.67 21.95
CA CYS A 387 -7.21 -6.97 21.86
C CYS A 387 -7.89 -7.14 23.22
N ARG A 388 -7.16 -7.69 24.21
CA ARG A 388 -7.64 -7.77 25.61
C ARG A 388 -7.65 -6.40 26.27
N SER A 389 -6.59 -5.62 26.06
CA SER A 389 -6.46 -4.26 26.58
C SER A 389 -7.55 -3.33 26.04
N VAL A 390 -7.84 -3.39 24.72
CA VAL A 390 -8.97 -2.69 24.08
C VAL A 390 -10.31 -3.16 24.62
N LYS A 391 -10.54 -4.49 24.75
CA LYS A 391 -11.80 -5.00 25.28
C LYS A 391 -12.06 -4.51 26.71
N PHE A 392 -11.05 -4.57 27.57
CA PHE A 392 -11.10 -4.06 28.94
C PHE A 392 -11.40 -2.56 28.97
N ALA A 393 -10.70 -1.75 28.16
CA ALA A 393 -10.93 -0.31 28.08
C ALA A 393 -12.36 0.06 27.66
N VAL A 394 -12.94 -0.66 26.70
CA VAL A 394 -14.31 -0.44 26.22
C VAL A 394 -15.37 -0.87 27.27
N GLU A 395 -15.16 -2.00 27.94
CA GLU A 395 -16.07 -2.45 29.03
C GLU A 395 -16.00 -1.54 30.26
N TRP A 396 -14.80 -1.10 30.63
CA TRP A 396 -14.61 -0.07 31.65
C TRP A 396 -15.29 1.24 31.26
N GLY A 397 -15.10 1.71 30.03
CA GLY A 397 -15.67 2.96 29.56
C GLY A 397 -17.20 2.93 29.50
N ASN A 398 -17.78 1.82 29.05
CA ASN A 398 -19.24 1.66 28.94
C ASN A 398 -19.93 1.48 30.31
N SER A 399 -19.19 1.08 31.35
CA SER A 399 -19.64 1.10 32.75
C SER A 399 -19.35 2.44 33.45
N HIS A 400 -18.32 3.18 33.04
CA HIS A 400 -17.88 4.45 33.63
C HIS A 400 -18.12 5.65 32.69
N GLN A 401 -19.29 5.70 32.06
CA GLN A 401 -19.59 6.61 30.93
C GLN A 401 -19.30 8.08 31.20
N GLN A 402 -19.50 8.59 32.43
CA GLN A 402 -19.16 9.96 32.79
C GLN A 402 -17.63 10.22 32.72
N LYS A 403 -16.82 9.31 33.27
CA LYS A 403 -15.35 9.40 33.23
C LYS A 403 -14.83 9.26 31.80
N ALA A 404 -15.36 8.29 31.06
CA ALA A 404 -15.05 8.08 29.65
C ALA A 404 -15.36 9.32 28.80
N ARG A 405 -16.58 9.87 28.90
CA ARG A 405 -16.97 11.11 28.22
C ARG A 405 -16.08 12.30 28.60
N SER A 406 -15.69 12.43 29.88
CA SER A 406 -14.80 13.51 30.31
C SER A 406 -13.42 13.38 29.67
N MET A 407 -12.81 12.19 29.68
CA MET A 407 -11.50 11.93 29.07
C MET A 407 -11.51 12.20 27.54
N GLY A 408 -12.54 11.74 26.84
CA GLY A 408 -12.74 12.06 25.42
C GLY A 408 -12.96 13.55 25.16
N LYS A 409 -13.55 14.28 26.13
CA LYS A 409 -13.74 15.72 26.00
C LYS A 409 -12.46 16.52 26.28
N GLU A 410 -11.68 16.17 27.29
CA GLU A 410 -10.41 16.85 27.55
C GLU A 410 -9.39 16.63 26.43
N ALA A 411 -9.38 15.45 25.82
CA ALA A 411 -8.63 15.18 24.59
C ALA A 411 -8.97 16.20 23.47
N SER A 412 -10.26 16.45 23.25
CA SER A 412 -10.72 17.40 22.25
C SER A 412 -10.55 18.86 22.70
N ASN A 413 -10.68 19.19 23.99
CA ASN A 413 -10.41 20.54 24.52
C ASN A 413 -8.97 20.94 24.24
N PHE A 414 -8.01 20.08 24.59
CA PHE A 414 -6.59 20.23 24.28
C PHE A 414 -6.37 20.50 22.78
N ILE A 415 -6.94 19.67 21.90
CA ILE A 415 -6.78 19.85 20.44
C ILE A 415 -7.40 21.15 19.92
N GLN A 416 -8.59 21.54 20.39
CA GLN A 416 -9.29 22.76 19.93
C GLN A 416 -8.64 24.06 20.45
N GLN A 417 -8.06 24.04 21.65
CA GLN A 417 -7.54 25.23 22.33
C GLN A 417 -6.02 25.38 22.17
N GLU A 418 -5.28 24.29 22.37
CA GLU A 418 -3.80 24.27 22.38
C GLU A 418 -3.20 23.86 21.03
N LEU A 419 -3.93 23.13 20.16
CA LEU A 419 -3.44 22.70 18.84
C LEU A 419 -4.12 23.42 17.65
N LYS A 420 -4.77 24.57 17.88
CA LYS A 420 -5.26 25.47 16.83
C LYS A 420 -4.10 26.08 16.03
N MET A 421 -4.37 26.51 14.78
CA MET A 421 -3.31 27.02 13.87
C MET A 421 -2.45 28.14 14.45
N ASP A 422 -2.99 29.03 15.29
CA ASP A 422 -2.21 30.08 15.94
C ASP A 422 -1.09 29.50 16.82
N GLN A 423 -1.39 28.43 17.58
CA GLN A 423 -0.42 27.74 18.44
C GLN A 423 0.57 26.90 17.63
N VAL A 424 0.16 26.37 16.48
CA VAL A 424 1.08 25.70 15.53
C VAL A 424 2.12 26.69 15.02
N TYR A 425 1.70 27.89 14.61
CA TYR A 425 2.62 28.95 14.18
C TYR A 425 3.47 29.48 15.34
N ASP A 426 2.93 29.65 16.54
CA ASP A 426 3.71 30.11 17.70
C ASP A 426 4.74 29.06 18.14
N TYR A 427 4.44 27.77 18.02
CA TYR A 427 5.43 26.69 18.25
C TYR A 427 6.57 26.77 17.23
N MET A 428 6.24 26.90 15.92
CA MET A 428 7.25 27.07 14.87
C MET A 428 8.09 28.34 15.10
N PHE A 429 7.46 29.44 15.51
CA PHE A 429 8.13 30.69 15.85
C PHE A 429 9.18 30.46 16.94
N HIS A 430 8.81 29.83 18.07
CA HIS A 430 9.72 29.61 19.19
C HIS A 430 10.82 28.63 18.83
N LEU A 431 10.49 27.49 18.23
CA LEU A 431 11.48 26.47 17.84
C LEU A 431 12.56 27.05 16.92
N LEU A 432 12.16 27.72 15.84
CA LEU A 432 13.09 28.35 14.90
C LEU A 432 13.88 29.50 15.56
N SER A 433 13.26 30.26 16.46
CA SER A 433 13.92 31.36 17.17
C SER A 433 14.90 30.92 18.26
N GLN A 434 14.71 29.76 18.90
CA GLN A 434 15.71 29.18 19.81
C GLN A 434 16.82 28.49 19.02
N TYR A 435 16.49 27.75 17.95
CA TYR A 435 17.45 27.13 17.05
C TYR A 435 18.45 28.15 16.49
N ALA A 436 17.97 29.29 15.99
CA ALA A 436 18.81 30.34 15.43
C ALA A 436 19.86 30.89 16.41
N LYS A 437 19.57 30.95 17.72
CA LYS A 437 20.51 31.41 18.77
C LYS A 437 21.68 30.45 19.01
N LEU A 438 21.56 29.20 18.57
CA LEU A 438 22.60 28.18 18.73
C LEU A 438 23.62 28.22 17.59
N LEU A 439 23.28 28.81 16.44
CA LEU A 439 24.17 28.98 15.29
C LEU A 439 25.40 29.82 15.68
N LYS A 440 26.59 29.27 15.42
CA LYS A 440 27.90 29.91 15.69
C LYS A 440 28.50 30.59 14.45
N TYR A 441 27.69 30.77 13.41
CA TYR A 441 28.05 31.40 12.15
C TYR A 441 26.85 32.20 11.62
N LYS A 442 27.09 33.16 10.72
CA LYS A 442 26.02 33.87 10.04
C LYS A 442 25.54 33.05 8.83
N PRO A 443 24.24 32.76 8.69
CA PRO A 443 23.66 32.14 7.49
C PRO A 443 24.02 32.88 6.18
N VAL A 444 24.22 32.11 5.12
CA VAL A 444 24.46 32.60 3.75
C VAL A 444 23.64 31.78 2.77
N VAL A 445 23.15 32.40 1.69
CA VAL A 445 22.35 31.70 0.67
C VAL A 445 23.23 30.70 -0.08
N PRO A 446 22.91 29.39 -0.10
CA PRO A 446 23.68 28.40 -0.84
C PRO A 446 23.65 28.67 -2.35
N ARG A 447 24.76 28.40 -3.07
CA ARG A 447 24.91 28.67 -4.53
C ARG A 447 23.85 28.02 -5.45
N ARG A 448 23.05 27.08 -4.94
CA ARG A 448 21.98 26.36 -5.66
C ARG A 448 20.59 26.59 -5.06
N ALA A 449 20.47 27.40 -3.99
CA ALA A 449 19.19 27.70 -3.40
C ALA A 449 18.41 28.71 -4.27
N VAL A 450 17.09 28.54 -4.30
CA VAL A 450 16.16 29.47 -4.97
C VAL A 450 15.33 30.22 -3.94
N GLU A 451 15.02 31.49 -4.20
CA GLU A 451 14.13 32.30 -3.36
C GLU A 451 12.69 31.76 -3.44
N LEU A 452 11.99 31.72 -2.30
CA LEU A 452 10.69 31.06 -2.17
C LEU A 452 9.65 31.98 -1.53
N CYS A 453 8.46 32.04 -2.13
CA CYS A 453 7.33 32.86 -1.70
C CYS A 453 5.98 32.21 -2.05
N SER A 454 4.90 32.72 -1.45
CA SER A 454 3.56 32.11 -1.61
C SER A 454 3.07 32.20 -3.06
N GLU A 455 3.46 33.25 -3.76
CA GLU A 455 3.21 33.52 -5.17
C GLU A 455 3.80 32.39 -6.04
N THR A 456 5.08 32.07 -5.85
CA THR A 456 5.78 31.00 -6.59
C THR A 456 5.23 29.59 -6.34
N MET A 457 4.44 29.39 -5.27
CA MET A 457 3.83 28.09 -4.93
C MET A 457 2.35 28.02 -5.33
N ALA A 458 1.53 29.00 -4.94
CA ALA A 458 0.07 28.97 -5.13
C ALA A 458 -0.39 29.42 -6.52
N CYS A 459 0.33 30.34 -7.18
CA CYS A 459 -0.04 30.76 -8.54
C CYS A 459 0.05 29.62 -9.56
N PRO A 460 1.14 28.82 -9.64
CA PRO A 460 1.22 27.66 -10.54
C PRO A 460 0.55 26.38 -10.01
N ALA A 461 0.10 26.33 -8.75
CA ALA A 461 -0.63 25.17 -8.23
C ALA A 461 -2.01 25.00 -8.87
N GLU A 462 -2.49 23.77 -8.99
CA GLU A 462 -3.82 23.44 -9.52
C GLU A 462 -4.58 22.49 -8.57
N GLY A 463 -5.85 22.22 -8.88
CA GLY A 463 -6.69 21.22 -8.20
C GLY A 463 -6.77 21.38 -6.67
N LEU A 464 -6.73 20.25 -5.95
CA LEU A 464 -6.74 20.22 -4.48
C LEU A 464 -5.52 20.92 -3.87
N THR A 465 -4.35 20.90 -4.52
CA THR A 465 -3.14 21.59 -4.04
C THR A 465 -3.38 23.10 -4.00
N LYS A 466 -3.89 23.70 -5.09
CA LYS A 466 -4.24 25.14 -5.11
C LYS A 466 -5.31 25.45 -4.07
N LYS A 467 -6.36 24.62 -3.99
CA LYS A 467 -7.45 24.78 -3.04
C LYS A 467 -6.93 24.83 -1.60
N PHE A 468 -6.14 23.84 -1.18
CA PHE A 468 -5.64 23.73 0.19
C PHE A 468 -4.60 24.81 0.52
N MET A 469 -3.79 25.26 -0.44
CA MET A 469 -2.96 26.46 -0.26
C MET A 469 -3.82 27.71 -0.01
N MET A 470 -4.81 27.99 -0.87
CA MET A 470 -5.67 29.18 -0.71
C MET A 470 -6.58 29.11 0.53
N GLU A 471 -6.98 27.91 0.94
CA GLU A 471 -7.79 27.64 2.15
C GLU A 471 -6.95 27.73 3.46
N SER A 472 -5.62 27.61 3.37
CA SER A 472 -4.68 27.76 4.50
C SER A 472 -3.88 29.07 4.49
N LEU A 473 -4.14 29.96 3.53
CA LEU A 473 -3.40 31.20 3.32
C LEU A 473 -3.53 32.16 4.51
N VAL A 474 -2.40 32.54 5.10
CA VAL A 474 -2.34 33.66 6.05
C VAL A 474 -2.57 34.95 5.30
N LYS A 475 -3.75 35.55 5.53
CA LYS A 475 -4.24 36.76 4.84
C LYS A 475 -3.41 38.01 5.11
N GLY A 476 -2.69 38.08 6.23
CA GLY A 476 -1.90 39.24 6.63
C GLY A 476 -1.29 39.04 8.02
N PRO A 477 -0.46 39.98 8.49
CA PRO A 477 0.27 39.83 9.75
C PRO A 477 -0.64 39.74 10.98
N LYS A 478 -0.10 39.19 12.07
CA LYS A 478 -0.68 39.26 13.42
C LYS A 478 -0.13 40.51 14.13
N ASP A 479 -1.03 41.40 14.55
CA ASP A 479 -0.67 42.61 15.31
C ASP A 479 -0.12 42.28 16.71
N GLU A 480 -0.53 41.14 17.26
CA GLU A 480 -0.07 40.58 18.53
C GLU A 480 1.34 39.96 18.42
N SER A 481 1.96 39.74 19.58
CA SER A 481 3.12 38.86 19.69
C SER A 481 2.70 37.38 19.70
N PRO A 482 3.65 36.46 19.44
CA PRO A 482 3.49 35.06 19.84
C PRO A 482 3.28 34.93 21.36
N CYS A 483 2.70 33.81 21.79
CA CYS A 483 2.60 33.44 23.21
C CYS A 483 3.96 33.45 23.93
N VAL A 484 3.96 33.56 25.27
CA VAL A 484 5.17 33.51 26.09
C VAL A 484 5.51 32.06 26.43
N MET A 485 6.58 31.53 25.84
CA MET A 485 7.08 30.19 26.15
C MET A 485 7.77 30.18 27.52
N GLN A 486 7.45 29.20 28.35
CA GLN A 486 8.03 29.01 29.68
C GLN A 486 9.54 28.67 29.61
N PRO A 487 10.29 28.88 30.72
CA PRO A 487 11.62 28.28 30.88
C PRO A 487 11.61 26.75 30.71
N PRO A 488 12.79 26.10 30.55
CA PRO A 488 12.90 24.64 30.60
C PRO A 488 12.30 24.06 31.88
N TYR A 489 12.12 22.74 31.92
CA TYR A 489 11.78 22.07 33.18
C TYR A 489 13.02 22.03 34.10
N GLU A 490 12.80 22.24 35.40
CA GLU A 490 13.79 21.81 36.39
C GLU A 490 13.85 20.27 36.36
N PRO A 491 15.03 19.63 36.50
CA PRO A 491 15.16 18.18 36.33
C PRO A 491 14.23 17.35 37.22
N ALA A 492 13.99 17.80 38.45
CA ALA A 492 13.05 17.16 39.37
C ALA A 492 11.58 17.30 38.92
N THR A 493 11.21 18.43 38.29
CA THR A 493 9.88 18.63 37.72
C THR A 493 9.67 17.76 36.48
N LEU A 494 10.67 17.68 35.59
CA LEU A 494 10.61 16.79 34.43
C LEU A 494 10.45 15.32 34.85
N GLN A 495 11.28 14.87 35.79
CA GLN A 495 11.19 13.51 36.34
C GLN A 495 9.82 13.25 37.01
N SER A 496 9.25 14.23 37.72
CA SER A 496 7.92 14.13 38.31
C SER A 496 6.81 13.98 37.25
N VAL A 497 6.88 14.74 36.16
CA VAL A 497 5.93 14.62 35.03
C VAL A 497 6.05 13.25 34.34
N LEU A 498 7.27 12.77 34.10
CA LEU A 498 7.52 11.46 33.49
C LEU A 498 7.05 10.31 34.40
N GLN A 499 7.39 10.36 35.70
CA GLN A 499 6.95 9.37 36.68
C GLN A 499 5.43 9.35 36.81
N ARG A 500 4.76 10.52 36.80
CA ARG A 500 3.29 10.59 36.82
C ARG A 500 2.66 9.87 35.63
N LYS A 501 3.20 10.05 34.41
CA LYS A 501 2.73 9.33 33.22
C LYS A 501 2.91 7.83 33.38
N GLN A 502 4.09 7.38 33.82
CA GLN A 502 4.39 5.96 33.99
C GLN A 502 3.48 5.31 35.03
N ASN A 503 3.32 5.93 36.21
CA ASN A 503 2.42 5.44 37.27
C ASN A 503 0.97 5.28 36.78
N SER A 504 0.44 6.22 35.98
CA SER A 504 -0.92 6.13 35.43
C SER A 504 -1.07 5.09 34.31
N ILE A 505 0.02 4.58 33.72
CA ILE A 505 -0.01 3.41 32.83
C ILE A 505 0.01 2.12 33.68
N GLU A 506 0.92 2.04 34.66
CA GLU A 506 1.04 0.89 35.57
C GLU A 506 -0.24 0.63 36.39
N GLU A 507 -0.96 1.69 36.79
CA GLU A 507 -2.27 1.59 37.43
C GLU A 507 -3.30 0.91 36.51
N VAL A 508 -3.36 1.30 35.23
CA VAL A 508 -4.28 0.71 34.24
C VAL A 508 -3.90 -0.74 33.92
N GLU A 509 -2.60 -1.04 33.78
CA GLU A 509 -2.12 -2.42 33.58
C GLU A 509 -2.44 -3.31 34.80
N GLY A 510 -2.36 -2.76 36.02
CA GLY A 510 -2.81 -3.42 37.25
C GLY A 510 -4.31 -3.71 37.27
N TRP A 511 -5.15 -2.75 36.86
CA TRP A 511 -6.60 -2.96 36.74
C TRP A 511 -6.95 -3.98 35.65
N GLU A 512 -6.27 -3.92 34.50
CA GLU A 512 -6.46 -4.87 33.38
C GLU A 512 -6.14 -6.29 33.82
N LYS A 513 -5.00 -6.49 34.49
CA LYS A 513 -4.61 -7.78 35.07
C LYS A 513 -5.66 -8.31 36.04
N HIS A 514 -6.07 -7.49 37.02
CA HIS A 514 -7.10 -7.86 38.00
C HIS A 514 -8.43 -8.20 37.34
N TYR A 515 -8.85 -7.48 36.30
CA TYR A 515 -10.05 -7.82 35.51
C TYR A 515 -9.92 -9.23 34.88
N TRP A 516 -8.81 -9.53 34.20
CA TRP A 516 -8.64 -10.83 33.53
C TRP A 516 -8.48 -11.99 34.50
N ASP A 517 -7.77 -11.82 35.61
CA ASP A 517 -7.67 -12.83 36.67
C ASP A 517 -9.07 -13.19 37.23
N ASN A 518 -9.95 -12.20 37.41
CA ASN A 518 -11.34 -12.42 37.83
C ASN A 518 -12.19 -13.12 36.75
N GLN A 519 -11.99 -12.83 35.46
CA GLN A 519 -12.71 -13.55 34.39
C GLN A 519 -12.28 -15.01 34.32
N VAL A 520 -10.98 -15.32 34.44
CA VAL A 520 -10.48 -16.71 34.49
C VAL A 520 -11.04 -17.47 35.70
N GLN A 521 -11.20 -16.80 36.85
CA GLN A 521 -11.87 -17.41 38.01
C GLN A 521 -13.36 -17.68 37.76
N LYS A 522 -14.08 -16.76 37.12
CA LYS A 522 -15.50 -16.96 36.72
C LYS A 522 -15.66 -18.09 35.72
N GLU A 523 -14.81 -18.17 34.69
CA GLU A 523 -14.82 -19.25 33.70
C GLU A 523 -14.57 -20.61 34.36
N ARG A 524 -13.57 -20.71 35.25
CA ARG A 524 -13.32 -21.93 36.05
C ARG A 524 -14.51 -22.29 36.93
N GLY A 525 -15.14 -21.30 37.58
CA GLY A 525 -16.36 -21.48 38.37
C GLY A 525 -17.53 -22.01 37.54
N GLN A 526 -17.78 -21.43 36.36
CA GLN A 526 -18.82 -21.87 35.42
C GLN A 526 -18.51 -23.26 34.85
N GLN A 527 -17.26 -23.58 34.53
CA GLN A 527 -16.87 -24.94 34.11
C GLN A 527 -17.06 -25.98 35.23
N LEU A 528 -16.76 -25.63 36.49
CA LEU A 528 -17.05 -26.49 37.64
C LEU A 528 -18.57 -26.67 37.81
N GLN A 529 -19.35 -25.60 37.75
CA GLN A 529 -20.81 -25.63 37.86
C GLN A 529 -21.46 -26.43 36.71
N MET A 530 -20.92 -26.34 35.49
CA MET A 530 -21.37 -27.11 34.33
C MET A 530 -20.96 -28.59 34.40
N LYS A 531 -19.79 -28.91 34.97
CA LYS A 531 -19.41 -30.29 35.31
C LYS A 531 -20.31 -30.89 36.39
N CYS A 532 -20.63 -30.12 37.44
CA CYS A 532 -21.60 -30.53 38.46
C CYS A 532 -23.00 -30.74 37.87
N ARG A 533 -23.43 -29.90 36.91
CA ARG A 533 -24.71 -30.07 36.20
C ARG A 533 -24.74 -31.38 35.42
N LYS A 534 -23.75 -31.63 34.55
CA LYS A 534 -23.62 -32.92 33.82
C LYS A 534 -23.62 -34.13 34.75
N ARG A 535 -22.91 -34.05 35.88
CA ARG A 535 -22.86 -35.14 36.88
C ARG A 535 -24.21 -35.34 37.61
N GLY A 536 -25.00 -34.28 37.77
CA GLY A 536 -26.39 -34.35 38.23
C GLY A 536 -27.32 -34.99 37.20
N ASP A 537 -27.13 -34.66 35.92
CA ASP A 537 -27.89 -35.25 34.81
C ASP A 537 -27.59 -36.76 34.66
N GLU A 538 -26.33 -37.19 34.83
CA GLU A 538 -25.93 -38.61 34.90
C GLU A 538 -26.60 -39.35 36.08
N ILE A 539 -26.73 -38.70 37.25
CA ILE A 539 -27.43 -39.27 38.42
C ILE A 539 -28.94 -39.38 38.15
N MET A 540 -29.55 -38.37 37.51
CA MET A 540 -30.96 -38.39 37.11
C MET A 540 -31.29 -39.51 36.11
N VAL A 541 -30.38 -39.80 35.16
CA VAL A 541 -30.53 -40.93 34.22
C VAL A 541 -30.49 -42.27 34.96
N ASN A 542 -29.55 -42.46 35.90
CA ASN A 542 -29.46 -43.69 36.70
C ASN A 542 -30.70 -43.90 37.60
N ILE A 543 -31.23 -42.84 38.20
CA ILE A 543 -32.46 -42.91 39.00
C ILE A 543 -33.67 -43.31 38.12
N ARG A 544 -33.79 -42.75 36.91
CA ARG A 544 -34.82 -43.18 35.95
C ARG A 544 -34.72 -44.65 35.56
N HIS A 545 -33.50 -45.19 35.43
CA HIS A 545 -33.31 -46.59 35.08
C HIS A 545 -33.72 -47.55 36.21
N SER A 546 -33.46 -47.16 37.46
CA SER A 546 -33.76 -47.96 38.66
C SER A 546 -35.26 -48.06 38.99
N ILE A 547 -36.06 -47.05 38.61
CA ILE A 547 -37.49 -46.98 38.94
C ILE A 547 -38.38 -47.81 37.99
N CYS A 548 -37.82 -48.40 36.92
CA CYS A 548 -38.57 -49.24 35.97
C CYS A 548 -38.62 -50.75 36.35
N GLN A 549 -38.39 -51.12 37.62
CA GLN A 549 -38.42 -52.52 38.09
C GLN A 549 -39.46 -52.79 39.19
N SER A 550 -40.72 -52.38 38.99
CA SER A 550 -41.83 -52.76 39.90
C SER A 550 -43.23 -52.66 39.30
N ILE A 551 -43.68 -53.70 38.55
CA ILE A 551 -45.08 -54.18 38.45
C ILE A 551 -45.12 -55.54 37.68
N PRO A 552 -46.04 -56.50 37.96
CA PRO A 552 -45.78 -57.93 37.67
C PRO A 552 -46.84 -58.73 36.85
N ARG A 553 -46.35 -59.70 36.06
CA ARG A 553 -47.07 -60.84 35.41
C ARG A 553 -48.02 -60.44 34.25
N ARG A 554 -48.48 -61.32 33.34
CA ARG A 554 -48.57 -62.81 33.31
C ARG A 554 -48.68 -63.36 31.85
N TRP A 555 -48.44 -64.68 31.67
CA TRP A 555 -48.56 -65.50 30.42
C TRP A 555 -47.49 -65.25 29.33
N GLY A 556 -46.97 -66.25 28.59
CA GLY A 556 -46.94 -67.71 28.84
C GLY A 556 -46.88 -68.60 27.57
N ARG A 557 -45.89 -69.53 27.52
CA ARG A 557 -45.66 -70.64 26.53
C ARG A 557 -45.19 -70.25 25.12
N ASP A 558 -44.34 -70.99 24.40
CA ASP A 558 -43.26 -72.02 24.66
C ASP A 558 -42.18 -71.79 23.54
N THR A 559 -41.25 -72.62 22.99
CA THR A 559 -40.85 -74.06 22.93
C THR A 559 -39.36 -74.07 22.49
N ILE A 560 -38.35 -74.49 23.27
CA ILE A 560 -37.76 -75.84 23.47
C ILE A 560 -36.81 -76.39 22.36
N LEU A 561 -35.49 -76.29 22.66
CA LEU A 561 -34.36 -77.26 22.54
C LEU A 561 -33.67 -77.75 21.21
N SER A 562 -32.39 -78.14 21.42
CA SER A 562 -31.49 -79.05 20.65
C SER A 562 -30.87 -78.53 19.34
N LEU A 563 -29.55 -78.49 19.05
CA LEU A 563 -28.29 -79.22 19.37
C LEU A 563 -27.77 -80.15 18.24
N LEU A 564 -26.45 -80.04 17.98
CA LEU A 564 -25.49 -81.01 17.39
C LEU A 564 -25.45 -81.33 15.86
N ASN A 565 -24.40 -80.77 15.23
CA ASN A 565 -23.32 -81.45 14.48
C ASN A 565 -23.49 -82.22 13.13
N PHE A 566 -22.51 -81.93 12.25
CA PHE A 566 -21.76 -82.83 11.33
C PHE A 566 -22.25 -83.14 9.89
N ASN A 567 -21.63 -82.40 8.94
CA ASN A 567 -20.65 -82.89 7.94
C ASN A 567 -21.01 -83.45 6.53
N LEU A 568 -20.32 -82.84 5.53
CA LEU A 568 -19.77 -83.41 4.27
C LEU A 568 -20.77 -83.85 3.15
N LEU A 569 -20.46 -83.89 1.83
CA LEU A 569 -19.25 -83.58 1.04
C LEU A 569 -19.57 -83.29 -0.46
N SER A 570 -18.85 -82.37 -1.13
CA SER A 570 -18.43 -82.37 -2.57
C SER A 570 -17.98 -80.94 -2.99
N TYR A 571 -16.84 -80.59 -3.60
CA TYR A 571 -15.54 -81.22 -3.95
C TYR A 571 -15.23 -81.46 -5.44
N THR A 572 -14.60 -80.47 -6.10
CA THR A 572 -13.46 -80.55 -7.06
C THR A 572 -13.02 -79.12 -7.40
N ARG A 573 -11.79 -78.69 -7.07
CA ARG A 573 -10.50 -78.80 -7.79
C ARG A 573 -10.34 -77.91 -9.04
N SER A 574 -9.16 -77.39 -9.41
CA SER A 574 -8.04 -76.72 -8.68
C SER A 574 -6.82 -76.55 -9.61
N SER A 575 -6.12 -75.41 -9.53
CA SER A 575 -4.72 -75.20 -9.93
C SER A 575 -4.18 -73.86 -9.38
N ALA A 576 -2.90 -73.51 -9.47
CA ALA A 576 -1.71 -74.11 -8.84
C ALA A 576 -0.49 -73.14 -9.03
N ILE A 577 0.70 -73.50 -8.49
CA ILE A 577 2.05 -72.93 -8.80
C ILE A 577 2.31 -71.49 -8.26
N TYR A 578 3.36 -71.18 -7.48
CA TYR A 578 4.37 -71.97 -6.73
C TYR A 578 4.98 -71.15 -5.54
N TYR A 579 5.96 -71.73 -4.83
CA TYR A 579 6.65 -71.31 -3.56
C TYR A 579 7.32 -69.90 -3.58
N TYR A 580 7.37 -69.10 -2.48
CA TYR A 580 8.26 -69.14 -1.28
C TYR A 580 9.79 -69.02 -1.61
N SER A 581 10.70 -68.37 -0.83
CA SER A 581 10.64 -67.61 0.44
C SER A 581 11.96 -66.86 0.76
N ARG A 582 11.92 -65.77 1.58
CA ARG A 582 12.98 -65.30 2.55
C ARG A 582 14.42 -65.05 2.01
N LEU A 583 15.39 -64.55 2.79
CA LEU A 583 15.49 -63.33 3.63
C LEU A 583 17.02 -62.99 3.71
N SER A 584 17.40 -61.79 4.19
CA SER A 584 18.80 -61.31 4.37
C SER A 584 19.81 -62.36 4.92
N ALA A 585 21.11 -62.37 4.59
CA ALA A 585 22.03 -61.21 4.55
C ALA A 585 23.41 -61.52 3.89
N ILE A 586 24.33 -60.54 3.95
CA ILE A 586 25.80 -60.64 3.72
C ILE A 586 26.28 -61.04 2.31
N ILE A 587 26.04 -60.18 1.31
CA ILE A 587 27.08 -59.81 0.33
C ILE A 587 27.16 -58.28 0.26
N PHE A 588 27.71 -57.71 1.33
CA PHE A 588 28.41 -56.43 1.25
C PHE A 588 29.86 -56.75 0.85
N LEU A 589 30.49 -55.88 0.05
CA LEU A 589 31.82 -56.06 -0.58
C LEU A 589 31.85 -56.98 -1.81
N LEU A 590 32.80 -56.69 -2.71
CA LEU A 590 33.24 -57.51 -3.87
C LEU A 590 32.28 -57.67 -5.06
N PHE A 591 31.49 -56.64 -5.37
CA PHE A 591 31.19 -56.27 -6.77
C PHE A 591 31.63 -54.83 -7.11
N LEU A 592 32.78 -54.43 -6.55
CA LEU A 592 33.61 -53.38 -7.11
C LEU A 592 34.34 -53.92 -8.35
N ALA A 593 34.58 -53.04 -9.33
CA ALA A 593 35.42 -53.25 -10.51
C ALA A 593 34.97 -54.33 -11.53
N ALA A 594 33.98 -53.98 -12.36
CA ALA A 594 33.90 -54.22 -13.82
C ALA A 594 32.47 -53.87 -14.29
N PHE A 595 32.16 -52.82 -15.06
CA PHE A 595 32.95 -51.98 -15.98
C PHE A 595 33.67 -52.76 -17.08
N ALA A 596 33.23 -52.55 -18.32
CA ALA A 596 33.75 -53.13 -19.56
C ALA A 596 33.76 -54.67 -19.66
N TYR A 597 32.63 -55.25 -20.09
CA TYR A 597 32.60 -55.83 -21.45
C TYR A 597 31.16 -55.92 -22.00
N SER A 598 30.95 -55.32 -23.17
CA SER A 598 29.69 -55.16 -23.93
C SER A 598 28.74 -54.03 -23.48
N SER A 599 28.83 -52.79 -23.96
CA SER A 599 29.87 -52.10 -24.73
C SER A 599 30.34 -52.64 -26.09
N LEU A 600 29.59 -53.51 -26.79
CA LEU A 600 29.89 -53.85 -28.21
C LEU A 600 28.77 -54.54 -29.04
N LEU A 601 27.47 -54.41 -28.74
CA LEU A 601 26.43 -54.84 -29.71
C LEU A 601 25.09 -54.07 -29.71
N HIS A 602 25.09 -52.79 -29.32
CA HIS A 602 24.11 -51.83 -29.85
C HIS A 602 24.73 -50.56 -30.45
N SER A 603 26.02 -50.63 -30.75
CA SER A 603 26.75 -49.75 -31.67
C SER A 603 26.47 -50.12 -33.14
N LEU A 604 25.22 -50.48 -33.49
CA LEU A 604 24.91 -51.11 -34.78
C LEU A 604 23.52 -50.79 -35.39
N LEU A 605 22.61 -50.12 -34.69
CA LEU A 605 21.27 -49.75 -35.24
C LEU A 605 20.82 -48.30 -35.00
N THR A 606 21.73 -47.39 -34.64
CA THR A 606 21.53 -45.93 -34.75
C THR A 606 22.68 -45.22 -35.48
N SER A 607 23.30 -45.92 -36.43
CA SER A 607 23.63 -45.31 -37.73
C SER A 607 22.45 -45.69 -38.64
N ILE A 608 21.74 -44.78 -39.29
CA ILE A 608 22.19 -43.55 -39.96
C ILE A 608 21.29 -42.36 -39.60
N ASP A 609 21.88 -41.21 -39.24
CA ASP A 609 21.41 -39.87 -39.66
C ASP A 609 22.48 -38.81 -39.30
N GLY A 610 23.71 -39.06 -39.78
CA GLY A 610 24.85 -38.17 -39.57
C GLY A 610 24.90 -37.06 -40.61
N ILE A 611 24.53 -35.84 -40.22
CA ILE A 611 25.24 -34.56 -40.41
C ILE A 611 24.29 -33.42 -39.97
N SER A 612 24.52 -32.90 -38.76
CA SER A 612 24.12 -31.53 -38.43
C SER A 612 25.31 -30.61 -38.67
N PRO A 613 25.14 -29.40 -39.25
CA PRO A 613 26.26 -28.50 -39.54
C PRO A 613 26.95 -28.04 -38.24
N LEU A 614 28.25 -27.71 -38.34
CA LEU A 614 28.99 -27.11 -37.21
C LEU A 614 28.27 -25.85 -36.75
N LYS A 615 27.68 -25.91 -35.56
CA LYS A 615 27.11 -24.74 -34.90
C LYS A 615 28.21 -23.98 -34.19
N ASN A 616 28.56 -22.81 -34.72
CA ASN A 616 29.59 -21.94 -34.13
C ASN A 616 29.13 -21.47 -32.74
N GLU A 617 29.67 -22.08 -31.68
CA GLU A 617 29.56 -21.55 -30.31
C GLU A 617 30.58 -20.42 -30.10
N TYR A 618 30.12 -19.32 -29.50
CA TYR A 618 30.89 -18.11 -29.19
C TYR A 618 30.97 -17.95 -27.66
N PRO A 619 31.84 -18.68 -26.96
CA PRO A 619 31.93 -18.63 -25.50
C PRO A 619 32.42 -17.26 -25.00
N ILE A 620 31.96 -16.85 -23.81
CA ILE A 620 32.45 -15.64 -23.15
C ILE A 620 33.89 -15.87 -22.67
N THR A 621 34.84 -15.05 -23.15
CA THR A 621 36.25 -15.16 -22.74
C THR A 621 36.64 -14.10 -21.70
N CYS A 622 36.76 -14.50 -20.45
CA CYS A 622 37.19 -13.64 -19.34
C CYS A 622 38.73 -13.61 -19.18
N TRP A 623 39.42 -13.02 -20.16
CA TRP A 623 40.87 -12.79 -20.07
C TRP A 623 41.22 -11.82 -18.95
N LEU A 624 42.44 -11.92 -18.40
CA LEU A 624 42.96 -11.04 -17.35
C LEU A 624 42.95 -9.53 -17.71
N GLY A 625 42.86 -9.17 -18.99
CA GLY A 625 42.70 -7.79 -19.47
C GLY A 625 41.26 -7.25 -19.46
N ASN A 626 40.22 -8.09 -19.35
CA ASN A 626 38.82 -7.66 -19.43
C ASN A 626 38.29 -6.99 -18.13
N ALA A 627 39.12 -6.87 -17.09
CA ALA A 627 38.82 -6.05 -15.92
C ALA A 627 38.58 -4.56 -16.27
N THR A 628 39.18 -4.10 -17.37
CA THR A 628 39.04 -2.75 -17.96
C THR A 628 37.59 -2.29 -18.15
N GLY A 629 36.64 -3.20 -18.38
CA GLY A 629 35.21 -2.86 -18.49
C GLY A 629 34.79 -2.26 -19.83
N ILE A 630 35.60 -2.45 -20.86
CA ILE A 630 35.29 -2.07 -22.24
C ILE A 630 34.93 -3.35 -23.00
N CYS A 631 33.97 -3.28 -23.91
CA CYS A 631 33.58 -4.42 -24.72
C CYS A 631 34.67 -4.79 -25.75
N PRO A 632 35.15 -6.05 -25.80
CA PRO A 632 36.21 -6.47 -26.72
C PRO A 632 35.84 -6.21 -28.20
N ALA A 633 36.77 -5.73 -29.02
CA ALA A 633 36.47 -5.31 -30.40
C ALA A 633 35.68 -6.33 -31.26
N ASN A 634 35.85 -7.64 -30.99
CA ASN A 634 35.19 -8.75 -31.67
C ASN A 634 34.33 -9.63 -30.72
N TYR A 635 33.72 -9.07 -29.67
CA TYR A 635 32.99 -9.87 -28.64
C TYR A 635 31.82 -10.68 -29.20
N TYR A 636 31.12 -10.17 -30.22
CA TYR A 636 30.11 -10.90 -30.98
C TYR A 636 30.00 -10.35 -32.40
N PRO A 637 29.76 -11.17 -33.44
CA PRO A 637 29.55 -10.68 -34.79
C PRO A 637 28.24 -9.88 -34.89
N GLY A 638 28.34 -8.55 -35.02
CA GLY A 638 27.19 -7.65 -35.18
C GLY A 638 26.40 -7.86 -36.48
N LYS A 639 26.92 -8.65 -37.43
CA LYS A 639 26.23 -9.17 -38.62
C LYS A 639 26.68 -10.62 -38.83
N PHE A 640 25.72 -11.53 -39.06
CA PHE A 640 25.99 -12.92 -39.41
C PHE A 640 25.74 -13.11 -40.92
N ASP A 641 26.74 -13.58 -41.67
CA ASP A 641 26.63 -13.70 -43.14
C ASP A 641 25.75 -14.90 -43.53
N LYS A 642 24.85 -14.69 -44.50
CA LYS A 642 23.59 -15.46 -44.61
C LYS A 642 23.71 -16.79 -45.35
N LYS A 643 24.88 -17.09 -45.92
CA LYS A 643 25.08 -18.03 -47.04
C LYS A 643 24.65 -19.50 -46.85
N ASN A 644 24.35 -19.93 -45.62
CA ASN A 644 23.97 -21.33 -45.32
C ASN A 644 22.54 -21.50 -44.77
N LEU A 645 21.72 -20.45 -44.61
CA LEU A 645 20.38 -20.59 -44.02
C LEU A 645 19.28 -21.02 -45.02
N ASP A 646 19.47 -20.81 -46.32
CA ASP A 646 18.37 -20.89 -47.30
C ASP A 646 18.09 -22.33 -47.80
N LEU A 647 18.61 -23.37 -47.13
CA LEU A 647 18.53 -24.78 -47.55
C LEU A 647 17.50 -25.67 -46.81
N VAL A 648 16.72 -25.14 -45.85
CA VAL A 648 15.63 -25.89 -45.19
C VAL A 648 14.29 -25.17 -45.37
N SER A 649 13.62 -25.49 -46.48
CA SER A 649 12.28 -24.99 -46.82
C SER A 649 11.19 -25.67 -45.98
N THR A 650 11.04 -25.26 -44.72
CA THR A 650 9.80 -25.41 -43.96
C THR A 650 9.24 -24.04 -43.62
N SER A 651 7.97 -23.79 -43.93
CA SER A 651 7.30 -22.55 -43.55
C SER A 651 7.47 -22.29 -42.05
N PRO A 652 7.99 -21.13 -41.62
CA PRO A 652 8.24 -20.88 -40.21
C PRO A 652 6.94 -20.96 -39.43
N ALA A 653 6.94 -21.77 -38.37
CA ALA A 653 5.75 -22.02 -37.57
C ALA A 653 5.20 -20.71 -36.98
N GLU A 654 3.88 -20.64 -36.84
CA GLU A 654 3.21 -19.52 -36.18
C GLU A 654 3.69 -19.32 -34.74
N CYS A 655 3.60 -18.08 -34.26
CA CYS A 655 3.84 -17.76 -32.86
C CYS A 655 2.68 -18.24 -31.96
N PRO A 656 2.95 -18.52 -30.67
CA PRO A 656 1.89 -18.67 -29.68
C PRO A 656 0.90 -17.51 -29.74
N GLU A 657 -0.40 -17.80 -29.66
CA GLU A 657 -1.47 -16.85 -29.94
C GLU A 657 -1.39 -15.57 -29.08
N TYR A 658 -0.90 -15.69 -27.84
CA TYR A 658 -0.72 -14.55 -26.93
C TYR A 658 0.25 -13.48 -27.46
N PHE A 659 1.12 -13.78 -28.43
CA PHE A 659 2.01 -12.80 -29.06
C PHE A 659 1.21 -11.66 -29.73
N ARG A 660 -0.04 -11.90 -30.14
CA ARG A 660 -0.90 -10.89 -30.77
C ARG A 660 -1.20 -9.72 -29.84
N TRP A 661 -1.06 -9.89 -28.52
CA TRP A 661 -1.20 -8.79 -27.54
C TRP A 661 -0.12 -7.71 -27.67
N ILE A 662 1.01 -7.99 -28.34
CA ILE A 662 2.01 -6.96 -28.72
C ILE A 662 1.35 -5.80 -29.49
N HIS A 663 0.38 -6.10 -30.35
CA HIS A 663 -0.32 -5.07 -31.14
C HIS A 663 -1.26 -4.20 -30.30
N GLU A 664 -1.78 -4.72 -29.18
CA GLU A 664 -2.63 -3.99 -28.24
C GLU A 664 -1.79 -3.16 -27.27
N ASP A 665 -0.68 -3.70 -26.76
CA ASP A 665 0.25 -2.98 -25.88
C ASP A 665 0.89 -1.78 -26.59
N LEU A 666 1.19 -1.92 -27.89
CA LEU A 666 1.73 -0.84 -28.72
C LEU A 666 0.66 0.03 -29.41
N ARG A 667 -0.64 -0.33 -29.27
CA ARG A 667 -1.76 0.41 -29.87
C ARG A 667 -1.78 1.91 -29.56
N PRO A 668 -1.42 2.41 -28.35
CA PRO A 668 -1.49 3.84 -28.03
C PRO A 668 -0.60 4.74 -28.89
N TRP A 669 0.40 4.19 -29.58
CA TRP A 669 1.30 4.93 -30.47
C TRP A 669 1.13 4.58 -31.95
N ARG A 670 0.12 3.77 -32.31
CA ARG A 670 -0.07 3.27 -33.68
C ARG A 670 -0.22 4.39 -34.73
N GLU A 671 -0.87 5.49 -34.36
CA GLU A 671 -1.15 6.62 -35.24
C GLU A 671 -0.10 7.73 -35.13
N THR A 672 0.21 8.17 -33.90
CA THR A 672 1.19 9.24 -33.65
C THR A 672 2.64 8.80 -33.88
N GLY A 673 2.92 7.51 -33.67
CA GLY A 673 4.26 7.04 -33.37
C GLY A 673 4.78 7.51 -32.01
N ILE A 674 6.08 7.27 -31.82
CA ILE A 674 6.87 7.60 -30.64
C ILE A 674 7.90 8.66 -31.04
N THR A 675 7.86 9.83 -30.39
CA THR A 675 8.89 10.87 -30.55
C THR A 675 9.92 10.81 -29.42
N GLU A 676 11.09 11.44 -29.64
CA GLU A 676 12.15 11.57 -28.64
C GLU A 676 11.62 12.24 -27.36
N GLU A 677 10.73 13.24 -27.47
CA GLU A 677 10.09 13.88 -26.31
C GLU A 677 9.24 12.90 -25.48
N MET A 678 8.59 11.91 -26.11
CA MET A 678 7.82 10.90 -25.37
C MET A 678 8.75 9.99 -24.54
N VAL A 679 9.90 9.63 -25.12
CA VAL A 679 10.96 8.86 -24.45
C VAL A 679 11.62 9.68 -23.33
N GLU A 680 11.91 10.96 -23.54
CA GLU A 680 12.40 11.88 -22.50
C GLU A 680 11.39 12.14 -21.36
N ARG A 681 10.08 12.02 -21.64
CA ARG A 681 9.04 12.04 -20.59
C ARG A 681 9.02 10.71 -19.83
N ALA A 682 9.21 9.57 -20.49
CA ALA A 682 9.33 8.25 -19.85
C ALA A 682 10.57 8.15 -18.93
N SER A 683 11.73 8.66 -19.38
CA SER A 683 13.00 8.67 -18.64
C SER A 683 12.91 9.29 -17.24
N ARG A 684 11.97 10.22 -17.02
CA ARG A 684 11.72 10.85 -15.71
C ARG A 684 11.11 9.87 -14.69
N MET A 685 10.52 8.77 -15.15
CA MET A 685 9.81 7.77 -14.35
C MET A 685 10.54 6.42 -14.30
N ALA A 686 11.61 6.26 -15.08
CA ALA A 686 12.36 5.01 -15.24
C ALA A 686 13.52 4.83 -14.24
N ASP A 687 14.06 3.61 -14.22
CA ASP A 687 15.30 3.25 -13.53
C ASP A 687 16.50 3.24 -14.49
N PHE A 688 16.30 2.83 -15.75
CA PHE A 688 17.31 2.94 -16.80
C PHE A 688 16.72 3.17 -18.21
N ARG A 689 17.56 3.70 -19.10
CA ARG A 689 17.34 3.75 -20.56
C ARG A 689 18.36 2.84 -21.24
N LEU A 690 17.92 2.09 -22.23
CA LEU A 690 18.75 1.22 -23.06
C LEU A 690 18.56 1.57 -24.53
N VAL A 691 19.64 1.94 -25.19
CA VAL A 691 19.70 2.22 -26.63
C VAL A 691 20.41 1.07 -27.32
N ILE A 692 19.83 0.56 -28.41
CA ILE A 692 20.48 -0.40 -29.31
C ILE A 692 20.83 0.33 -30.60
N LEU A 693 22.08 0.24 -31.03
CA LEU A 693 22.56 0.84 -32.28
C LEU A 693 23.54 -0.11 -32.98
N ASN A 694 23.25 -0.46 -34.23
CA ASN A 694 24.04 -1.38 -35.05
C ASN A 694 24.34 -2.73 -34.35
N GLY A 695 23.40 -3.22 -33.53
CA GLY A 695 23.52 -4.47 -32.77
C GLY A 695 24.35 -4.37 -31.48
N LYS A 696 24.86 -3.18 -31.11
CA LYS A 696 25.48 -2.89 -29.81
C LYS A 696 24.45 -2.29 -28.84
N ALA A 697 24.57 -2.59 -27.55
CA ALA A 697 23.70 -2.03 -26.51
C ALA A 697 24.45 -0.99 -25.66
N TYR A 698 23.74 0.09 -25.30
CA TYR A 698 24.21 1.20 -24.47
C TYR A 698 23.20 1.47 -23.36
N VAL A 699 23.64 1.58 -22.11
CA VAL A 699 22.74 1.81 -20.95
C VAL A 699 23.09 3.07 -20.18
N GLU A 700 22.09 3.91 -19.95
CA GLU A 700 22.13 5.03 -18.99
C GLU A 700 21.25 4.67 -17.78
N SER A 701 21.86 4.51 -16.60
CA SER A 701 21.15 4.27 -15.35
C SER A 701 20.72 5.59 -14.69
N TYR A 702 19.42 5.74 -14.42
CA TYR A 702 18.85 6.88 -13.70
C TYR A 702 18.72 6.63 -12.20
N ARG A 703 18.42 5.38 -11.81
CA ARG A 703 18.21 4.95 -10.43
C ARG A 703 18.79 3.54 -10.25
N LYS A 704 18.90 3.09 -8.99
CA LYS A 704 19.22 1.71 -8.67
C LYS A 704 17.91 0.94 -8.49
N SER A 705 17.70 -0.11 -9.29
CA SER A 705 16.52 -0.97 -9.14
C SER A 705 16.51 -1.73 -7.80
N PHE A 706 15.34 -2.23 -7.42
CA PHE A 706 15.25 -3.25 -6.39
C PHE A 706 15.89 -4.54 -6.90
N GLN A 707 16.87 -5.10 -6.17
CA GLN A 707 17.59 -6.32 -6.54
C GLN A 707 18.25 -6.23 -7.95
N THR A 708 18.71 -7.35 -8.51
CA THR A 708 19.32 -7.47 -9.84
C THR A 708 18.33 -7.42 -11.01
N ARG A 709 17.16 -6.78 -10.83
CA ARG A 709 16.08 -6.73 -11.85
C ARG A 709 16.55 -6.08 -13.16
N ASP A 710 17.17 -4.91 -13.06
CA ASP A 710 17.79 -4.24 -14.20
C ASP A 710 18.91 -5.10 -14.81
N VAL A 711 19.80 -5.63 -13.97
CA VAL A 711 20.92 -6.49 -14.41
C VAL A 711 20.44 -7.68 -15.25
N PHE A 712 19.41 -8.42 -14.84
CA PHE A 712 18.94 -9.59 -15.59
C PHE A 712 18.02 -9.25 -16.78
N THR A 713 17.26 -8.16 -16.73
CA THR A 713 16.53 -7.63 -17.91
C THR A 713 17.49 -7.16 -19.00
N VAL A 714 18.55 -6.43 -18.62
CA VAL A 714 19.63 -6.00 -19.53
C VAL A 714 20.40 -7.21 -20.06
N TRP A 715 20.73 -8.19 -19.21
CA TRP A 715 21.36 -9.44 -19.63
C TRP A 715 20.51 -10.19 -20.67
N GLY A 716 19.18 -10.26 -20.48
CA GLY A 716 18.26 -10.89 -21.40
C GLY A 716 18.21 -10.22 -22.77
N ILE A 717 18.29 -8.89 -22.82
CA ILE A 717 18.41 -8.12 -24.06
C ILE A 717 19.75 -8.40 -24.77
N LEU A 718 20.85 -8.57 -24.03
CA LEU A 718 22.12 -9.02 -24.61
C LEU A 718 22.04 -10.46 -25.15
N GLN A 719 21.30 -11.36 -24.49
CA GLN A 719 21.07 -12.71 -24.99
C GLN A 719 20.21 -12.72 -26.27
N LEU A 720 19.23 -11.81 -26.37
CA LEU A 720 18.47 -11.60 -27.61
C LEU A 720 19.36 -11.14 -28.77
N LEU A 721 20.29 -10.21 -28.53
CA LEU A 721 21.27 -9.75 -29.53
C LEU A 721 22.20 -10.89 -29.98
N ARG A 722 22.58 -11.79 -29.07
CA ARG A 722 23.37 -12.99 -29.38
C ARG A 722 22.56 -14.06 -30.13
N LEU A 723 21.26 -14.19 -29.87
CA LEU A 723 20.40 -15.11 -30.61
C LEU A 723 20.10 -14.62 -32.03
N TYR A 724 19.99 -13.31 -32.19
CA TYR A 724 19.57 -12.63 -33.42
C TYR A 724 20.54 -11.51 -33.89
N PRO A 725 21.84 -11.83 -34.13
CA PRO A 725 22.85 -10.85 -34.52
C PRO A 725 22.48 -10.10 -35.80
N GLY A 726 22.55 -8.77 -35.75
CA GLY A 726 22.23 -7.89 -36.88
C GLY A 726 20.76 -7.90 -37.32
N ARG A 727 19.85 -8.56 -36.56
CA ARG A 727 18.42 -8.66 -36.88
C ARG A 727 17.54 -7.85 -35.92
N VAL A 728 17.98 -7.61 -34.69
CA VAL A 728 17.31 -6.68 -33.76
C VAL A 728 17.52 -5.25 -34.28
N PRO A 729 16.46 -4.43 -34.44
CA PRO A 729 16.60 -3.06 -34.94
C PRO A 729 17.37 -2.12 -34.00
N ASP A 730 17.70 -0.93 -34.52
CA ASP A 730 18.07 0.22 -33.69
C ASP A 730 16.86 0.66 -32.84
N LEU A 731 17.08 0.89 -31.53
CA LEU A 731 16.03 1.05 -30.53
C LEU A 731 16.40 2.09 -29.46
N ASP A 732 15.38 2.70 -28.87
CA ASP A 732 15.50 3.57 -27.68
C ASP A 732 14.40 3.16 -26.68
N LEU A 733 14.82 2.49 -25.60
CA LEU A 733 13.95 1.80 -24.65
C LEU A 733 14.11 2.41 -23.25
N VAL A 734 13.01 2.53 -22.51
CA VAL A 734 13.04 3.06 -21.14
C VAL A 734 12.29 2.12 -20.20
N PHE A 735 12.93 1.70 -19.12
CA PHE A 735 12.43 0.64 -18.23
C PHE A 735 12.16 1.15 -16.82
N GLN A 736 11.01 0.76 -16.25
CA GLN A 736 10.68 0.89 -14.84
C GLN A 736 10.67 -0.50 -14.21
N CYS A 737 11.45 -0.68 -13.15
CA CYS A 737 11.80 -2.00 -12.61
C CYS A 737 11.13 -2.34 -11.27
N ALA A 738 10.28 -1.47 -10.73
CA ALA A 738 9.48 -1.72 -9.53
C ALA A 738 8.33 -2.71 -9.79
N ASP A 739 7.37 -2.79 -8.87
CA ASP A 739 6.22 -3.68 -8.97
C ASP A 739 5.01 -3.02 -9.66
N TRP A 740 4.90 -1.69 -9.66
CA TRP A 740 3.66 -0.99 -10.05
C TRP A 740 3.75 -0.31 -11.42
N PRO A 741 2.86 -0.65 -12.38
CA PRO A 741 2.76 0.09 -13.64
C PRO A 741 2.33 1.54 -13.38
N VAL A 742 2.81 2.46 -14.23
CA VAL A 742 2.86 3.90 -13.95
C VAL A 742 1.98 4.73 -14.89
N ILE A 743 1.80 4.30 -16.13
CA ILE A 743 1.23 5.12 -17.20
C ILE A 743 -0.29 4.98 -17.21
N SER A 744 -0.99 5.70 -16.31
CA SER A 744 -2.45 5.58 -16.20
C SER A 744 -3.18 6.02 -17.48
N ALA A 745 -4.01 5.14 -18.04
CA ALA A 745 -4.70 5.35 -19.31
C ALA A 745 -5.67 6.54 -19.30
N SER A 746 -6.26 6.84 -18.13
CA SER A 746 -7.24 7.93 -17.97
C SER A 746 -6.65 9.32 -18.27
N LEU A 747 -5.35 9.52 -18.04
CA LEU A 747 -4.62 10.76 -18.33
C LEU A 747 -4.46 11.01 -19.85
N TYR A 748 -4.63 9.95 -20.66
CA TYR A 748 -4.36 9.95 -22.10
C TYR A 748 -5.61 9.62 -22.94
N SER A 749 -6.79 9.54 -22.31
CA SER A 749 -8.07 9.17 -22.94
C SER A 749 -8.90 10.35 -23.46
N ALA A 750 -8.45 11.60 -23.26
CA ALA A 750 -9.17 12.79 -23.72
C ALA A 750 -8.75 13.20 -25.15
N SER A 751 -9.68 13.78 -25.92
CA SER A 751 -9.46 14.16 -27.33
C SER A 751 -8.27 15.11 -27.58
N ASN A 752 -7.87 15.85 -26.54
CA ASN A 752 -6.80 16.86 -26.60
C ASN A 752 -5.58 16.44 -25.75
N ALA A 753 -5.51 15.19 -25.30
CA ALA A 753 -4.37 14.69 -24.54
C ALA A 753 -3.16 14.47 -25.44
N THR A 754 -1.95 14.75 -24.94
CA THR A 754 -0.72 14.29 -25.60
C THR A 754 -0.68 12.77 -25.60
N ALA A 755 -0.15 12.13 -26.64
CA ALA A 755 0.11 10.68 -26.62
C ALA A 755 0.92 10.27 -25.36
N PRO A 756 0.74 9.05 -24.83
CA PRO A 756 1.42 8.59 -23.63
C PRO A 756 2.95 8.50 -23.82
N PRO A 757 3.74 8.56 -22.72
CA PRO A 757 5.16 8.23 -22.76
C PRO A 757 5.35 6.70 -22.80
N PRO A 758 6.14 6.13 -23.74
CA PRO A 758 6.41 4.69 -23.77
C PRO A 758 7.35 4.29 -22.63
N LEU A 759 6.83 3.48 -21.71
CA LEU A 759 7.57 2.95 -20.58
C LEU A 759 7.41 1.43 -20.56
N PHE A 760 8.53 0.70 -20.56
CA PHE A 760 8.53 -0.75 -20.43
C PHE A 760 8.44 -1.14 -18.96
N HIS A 761 7.56 -2.09 -18.66
CA HIS A 761 7.30 -2.61 -17.32
C HIS A 761 7.00 -4.12 -17.40
N TYR A 762 7.08 -4.83 -16.29
CA TYR A 762 6.92 -6.30 -16.27
C TYR A 762 5.46 -6.77 -16.24
N CYS A 763 4.51 -5.87 -15.97
CA CYS A 763 3.07 -6.10 -16.04
C CYS A 763 2.31 -4.81 -16.40
N ALA A 764 1.04 -4.96 -16.76
CA ALA A 764 0.08 -3.85 -16.84
C ALA A 764 -1.30 -4.31 -16.35
N ASN A 765 -2.29 -3.40 -16.36
CA ASN A 765 -3.70 -3.70 -16.17
C ASN A 765 -4.57 -2.80 -17.07
N ASP A 766 -5.89 -3.04 -17.09
CA ASP A 766 -6.86 -2.32 -17.93
C ASP A 766 -6.93 -0.80 -17.71
N SER A 767 -6.28 -0.28 -16.66
CA SER A 767 -6.18 1.17 -16.33
C SER A 767 -4.81 1.78 -16.61
N THR A 768 -3.87 1.03 -17.22
CA THR A 768 -2.49 1.48 -17.52
C THR A 768 -2.07 1.18 -18.97
N LEU A 769 -1.05 1.88 -19.46
CA LEU A 769 -0.52 1.80 -20.83
C LEU A 769 0.97 1.45 -20.87
N ASP A 770 1.52 0.90 -19.79
CA ASP A 770 2.90 0.42 -19.72
C ASP A 770 3.11 -0.78 -20.66
N ILE A 771 4.22 -0.80 -21.40
CA ILE A 771 4.53 -1.79 -22.42
C ILE A 771 5.08 -3.05 -21.73
N VAL A 772 4.36 -4.17 -21.85
CA VAL A 772 4.64 -5.37 -21.05
C VAL A 772 5.83 -6.17 -21.61
N PHE A 773 6.87 -6.33 -20.81
CA PHE A 773 8.12 -7.02 -21.15
C PHE A 773 8.34 -8.27 -20.28
N PRO A 774 8.98 -9.34 -20.79
CA PRO A 774 9.33 -10.50 -19.96
C PRO A 774 10.15 -10.13 -18.72
N ASP A 775 9.78 -10.68 -17.57
CA ASP A 775 10.40 -10.34 -16.30
C ASP A 775 11.85 -10.87 -16.18
N TRP A 776 12.62 -10.29 -15.27
CA TRP A 776 14.04 -10.61 -15.11
C TRP A 776 14.30 -12.08 -14.76
N THR A 777 13.34 -12.78 -14.12
CA THR A 777 13.56 -14.14 -13.63
C THR A 777 13.66 -15.18 -14.74
N PHE A 778 13.33 -14.84 -15.98
CA PHE A 778 13.58 -15.70 -17.13
C PHE A 778 15.07 -16.03 -17.30
N TRP A 779 15.97 -15.13 -16.86
CA TRP A 779 17.42 -15.32 -16.86
C TRP A 779 18.01 -15.62 -15.47
N GLY A 780 17.17 -15.69 -14.44
CA GLY A 780 17.54 -16.03 -13.07
C GLY A 780 17.22 -14.93 -12.04
N TRP A 781 17.21 -15.31 -10.76
CA TRP A 781 16.99 -14.40 -9.63
C TRP A 781 17.89 -14.81 -8.44
N PRO A 782 19.17 -14.38 -8.43
CA PRO A 782 20.16 -14.80 -7.44
C PRO A 782 19.77 -14.56 -5.98
N GLU A 783 19.10 -13.45 -5.68
CA GLU A 783 18.78 -13.03 -4.31
C GLU A 783 17.80 -13.95 -3.57
N ILE A 784 17.12 -14.86 -4.27
CA ILE A 784 16.34 -15.94 -3.67
C ILE A 784 16.61 -17.30 -4.35
N ASN A 785 17.75 -17.43 -5.03
CA ASN A 785 18.23 -18.66 -5.68
C ASN A 785 17.22 -19.34 -6.63
N ILE A 786 16.51 -18.56 -7.47
CA ILE A 786 15.70 -19.11 -8.56
C ILE A 786 16.54 -19.17 -9.83
N LYS A 787 16.82 -20.39 -10.30
CA LYS A 787 17.55 -20.68 -11.55
C LYS A 787 16.96 -19.96 -12.77
N PRO A 788 17.75 -19.76 -13.84
CA PRO A 788 17.24 -19.39 -15.15
C PRO A 788 16.17 -20.35 -15.66
N TRP A 789 15.28 -19.83 -16.49
CA TRP A 789 14.04 -20.52 -16.84
C TRP A 789 14.24 -21.81 -17.62
N ASP A 790 15.20 -21.87 -18.55
CA ASP A 790 15.45 -23.08 -19.35
C ASP A 790 15.90 -24.29 -18.51
N SER A 791 16.59 -24.05 -17.39
CA SER A 791 16.96 -25.11 -16.44
C SER A 791 15.84 -25.39 -15.45
N LEU A 792 15.21 -24.35 -14.90
CA LEU A 792 14.10 -24.49 -13.96
C LEU A 792 12.92 -25.24 -14.56
N LEU A 793 12.62 -25.02 -15.85
CA LEU A 793 11.56 -25.70 -16.58
C LEU A 793 11.82 -27.21 -16.76
N LYS A 794 13.10 -27.63 -16.82
CA LYS A 794 13.51 -29.05 -16.82
C LYS A 794 13.43 -29.65 -15.42
N ASP A 795 13.95 -28.94 -14.40
CA ASP A 795 13.80 -29.34 -12.98
C ASP A 795 12.30 -29.60 -12.65
N LEU A 796 11.40 -28.77 -13.18
CA LEU A 796 9.95 -28.89 -13.01
C LEU A 796 9.34 -30.08 -13.77
N ASP A 797 9.75 -30.35 -15.01
CA ASP A 797 9.26 -31.50 -15.79
C ASP A 797 9.71 -32.86 -15.21
N GLU A 798 10.98 -32.92 -14.77
CA GLU A 798 11.48 -34.04 -13.99
C GLU A 798 10.66 -34.23 -12.71
N ALA A 799 10.38 -33.14 -11.98
CA ALA A 799 9.59 -33.21 -10.76
C ALA A 799 8.14 -33.65 -11.00
N ASN A 800 7.55 -33.27 -12.13
CA ASN A 800 6.23 -33.76 -12.52
C ASN A 800 6.21 -35.28 -12.67
N SER A 801 7.30 -35.85 -13.16
CA SER A 801 7.50 -37.28 -13.37
C SER A 801 7.84 -38.07 -12.10
N ARG A 802 8.25 -37.41 -11.00
CA ARG A 802 8.58 -38.06 -9.70
C ARG A 802 7.35 -38.61 -8.97
N THR A 803 6.16 -38.10 -9.25
CA THR A 803 4.92 -38.56 -8.60
C THR A 803 3.74 -38.42 -9.57
N SER A 804 3.19 -39.57 -9.96
CA SER A 804 1.96 -39.67 -10.75
C SER A 804 0.86 -38.80 -10.16
N TRP A 805 0.13 -38.08 -11.01
CA TRP A 805 -0.88 -37.09 -10.59
C TRP A 805 -1.92 -37.68 -9.62
N MET A 806 -2.26 -38.96 -9.76
CA MET A 806 -3.21 -39.64 -8.85
C MET A 806 -2.68 -39.79 -7.42
N ASP A 807 -1.36 -39.94 -7.27
CA ASP A 807 -0.70 -40.21 -5.99
C ASP A 807 -0.26 -38.92 -5.26
N ARG A 808 -0.52 -37.75 -5.87
CA ARG A 808 -0.26 -36.42 -5.31
C ARG A 808 -1.28 -36.02 -4.26
N ASP A 809 -0.84 -35.18 -3.33
CA ASP A 809 -1.66 -34.67 -2.22
C ASP A 809 -2.96 -34.01 -2.73
N PRO A 810 -4.15 -34.43 -2.25
CA PRO A 810 -5.45 -34.03 -2.80
C PRO A 810 -5.90 -32.63 -2.36
N TYR A 811 -4.99 -31.76 -1.94
CA TYR A 811 -5.26 -30.44 -1.35
C TYR A 811 -4.69 -29.29 -2.20
N ALA A 812 -5.21 -28.09 -2.00
CA ALA A 812 -4.66 -26.87 -2.58
C ALA A 812 -3.44 -26.37 -1.81
N TYR A 813 -2.31 -26.22 -2.49
CA TYR A 813 -1.06 -25.76 -1.88
C TYR A 813 -0.75 -24.28 -2.15
N TRP A 814 -0.23 -23.59 -1.14
CA TRP A 814 0.47 -22.32 -1.31
C TRP A 814 1.61 -22.18 -0.30
N LYS A 815 2.79 -21.72 -0.75
CA LYS A 815 3.87 -21.24 0.11
C LYS A 815 4.36 -19.91 -0.45
N GLY A 816 4.29 -18.83 0.36
CA GLY A 816 4.66 -17.50 -0.11
C GLY A 816 4.70 -16.46 1.01
N ASN A 817 5.32 -15.31 0.75
CA ASN A 817 5.30 -14.19 1.69
C ASN A 817 3.91 -13.55 1.64
N PRO A 818 3.14 -13.53 2.75
CA PRO A 818 1.82 -12.91 2.76
C PRO A 818 1.87 -11.39 2.88
N LEU A 819 2.94 -10.82 3.45
CA LEU A 819 3.03 -9.41 3.83
C LEU A 819 3.09 -8.43 2.65
N VAL A 820 3.12 -8.92 1.41
CA VAL A 820 3.13 -8.11 0.19
C VAL A 820 1.74 -7.76 -0.34
N SER A 821 0.66 -8.43 0.12
CA SER A 821 -0.69 -8.14 -0.37
C SER A 821 -1.80 -8.51 0.62
N LEU A 822 -2.87 -7.70 0.65
CA LEU A 822 -4.04 -7.97 1.50
C LEU A 822 -4.72 -9.29 1.12
N SER A 823 -4.79 -9.61 -0.18
CA SER A 823 -5.39 -10.87 -0.66
C SER A 823 -4.59 -12.10 -0.18
N ARG A 824 -3.26 -12.01 -0.08
CA ARG A 824 -2.42 -13.09 0.50
C ARG A 824 -2.55 -13.23 2.01
N ILE A 825 -2.69 -12.12 2.75
CA ILE A 825 -3.03 -12.16 4.19
C ILE A 825 -4.39 -12.83 4.39
N ASP A 826 -5.36 -12.51 3.54
CA ASP A 826 -6.70 -13.09 3.56
C ASP A 826 -6.68 -14.59 3.23
N LEU A 827 -5.84 -15.03 2.28
CA LEU A 827 -5.63 -16.45 1.94
C LEU A 827 -5.16 -17.29 3.13
N LEU A 828 -4.45 -16.72 4.12
CA LEU A 828 -4.05 -17.45 5.32
C LEU A 828 -5.25 -17.98 6.13
N LYS A 829 -6.43 -17.34 6.02
CA LYS A 829 -7.68 -17.79 6.65
C LYS A 829 -8.20 -19.11 6.05
N CYS A 830 -7.73 -19.45 4.85
CA CYS A 830 -8.12 -20.69 4.17
C CYS A 830 -7.31 -21.91 4.64
N ASN A 831 -6.31 -21.74 5.52
CA ASN A 831 -5.59 -22.87 6.10
C ASN A 831 -6.49 -23.66 7.07
N VAL A 832 -6.12 -24.91 7.35
CA VAL A 832 -6.88 -25.81 8.25
C VAL A 832 -6.94 -25.28 9.70
N SER A 833 -8.07 -25.51 10.37
CA SER A 833 -8.34 -25.12 11.76
C SER A 833 -9.24 -26.14 12.47
N ASP A 834 -9.29 -26.14 13.81
CA ASP A 834 -10.12 -27.06 14.63
C ASP A 834 -11.64 -27.00 14.34
N LYS A 835 -12.12 -26.02 13.54
CA LYS A 835 -13.54 -25.86 13.19
C LYS A 835 -13.82 -26.01 11.70
N GLN A 836 -12.79 -25.97 10.85
CA GLN A 836 -12.96 -25.87 9.40
C GLN A 836 -11.67 -26.29 8.68
N ASP A 837 -11.82 -27.18 7.70
CA ASP A 837 -10.85 -27.36 6.61
C ASP A 837 -11.46 -26.82 5.32
N TRP A 838 -10.69 -26.05 4.56
CA TRP A 838 -11.03 -25.57 3.22
C TRP A 838 -10.38 -26.42 2.11
N ASN A 839 -9.82 -27.57 2.48
CA ASN A 839 -8.97 -28.41 1.64
C ASN A 839 -7.76 -27.67 1.07
N ALA A 840 -7.25 -26.68 1.81
CA ALA A 840 -6.07 -25.90 1.47
C ALA A 840 -4.98 -25.97 2.56
N ARG A 841 -3.72 -25.86 2.11
CA ARG A 841 -2.49 -26.01 2.90
C ARG A 841 -1.62 -24.78 2.58
N VAL A 842 -1.73 -23.77 3.44
CA VAL A 842 -1.26 -22.40 3.16
C VAL A 842 -0.14 -22.02 4.14
N TYR A 843 1.06 -21.79 3.61
CA TYR A 843 2.28 -21.64 4.39
C TYR A 843 2.97 -20.28 4.15
N LEU A 844 3.50 -19.70 5.23
CA LEU A 844 4.30 -18.48 5.16
C LEU A 844 5.71 -18.78 4.64
N GLN A 845 6.17 -18.00 3.66
CA GLN A 845 7.57 -18.00 3.19
C GLN A 845 8.31 -16.79 3.77
N ASP A 846 9.28 -17.07 4.66
CA ASP A 846 10.27 -16.11 5.12
C ASP A 846 11.53 -16.23 4.27
N TRP A 847 11.77 -15.26 3.38
CA TRP A 847 12.94 -15.26 2.50
C TRP A 847 14.24 -14.94 3.23
N SER A 848 14.20 -14.18 4.34
CA SER A 848 15.38 -13.90 5.16
C SER A 848 15.87 -15.16 5.88
N ARG A 849 14.93 -15.99 6.36
CA ARG A 849 15.24 -17.29 6.94
C ARG A 849 15.75 -18.30 5.90
N GLU A 850 15.13 -18.40 4.72
CA GLU A 850 15.63 -19.31 3.68
C GLU A 850 17.04 -18.92 3.21
N ALA A 851 17.34 -17.63 3.09
CA ALA A 851 18.69 -17.15 2.74
C ALA A 851 19.74 -17.62 3.76
N GLN A 852 19.45 -17.53 5.07
CA GLN A 852 20.30 -18.05 6.13
C GLN A 852 20.45 -19.59 6.10
N GLN A 853 19.45 -20.30 5.56
CA GLN A 853 19.42 -21.76 5.47
C GLN A 853 19.92 -22.33 4.12
N GLY A 854 20.28 -21.47 3.16
CA GLY A 854 20.72 -21.86 1.82
C GLY A 854 19.57 -22.35 0.92
N TYR A 855 18.36 -21.81 1.09
CA TYR A 855 17.14 -22.06 0.29
C TYR A 855 16.69 -23.54 0.24
N LYS A 856 17.13 -24.35 1.21
CA LYS A 856 16.85 -25.80 1.31
C LYS A 856 15.37 -26.17 1.29
N HIS A 857 14.47 -25.23 1.62
CA HIS A 857 13.03 -25.46 1.64
C HIS A 857 12.27 -24.62 0.59
N SER A 858 12.98 -23.88 -0.28
CA SER A 858 12.41 -23.00 -1.31
C SER A 858 12.62 -23.46 -2.75
N ASN A 859 13.27 -24.60 -3.00
CA ASN A 859 13.32 -25.19 -4.36
C ASN A 859 11.90 -25.34 -4.92
N LEU A 860 11.66 -24.86 -6.15
CA LEU A 860 10.31 -24.83 -6.74
C LEU A 860 9.86 -26.21 -7.25
N ALA A 861 10.79 -27.00 -7.78
CA ALA A 861 10.51 -28.31 -8.33
C ALA A 861 10.06 -29.32 -7.26
N SER A 862 10.62 -29.26 -6.05
CA SER A 862 10.13 -30.06 -4.91
C SER A 862 8.71 -29.69 -4.43
N GLN A 863 8.08 -28.65 -4.99
CA GLN A 863 6.73 -28.20 -4.65
C GLN A 863 5.65 -28.61 -5.68
N CYS A 864 5.93 -29.52 -6.62
CA CYS A 864 4.92 -30.07 -7.54
C CYS A 864 4.19 -31.32 -6.98
N THR A 865 4.18 -31.49 -5.64
CA THR A 865 3.65 -32.69 -4.94
C THR A 865 2.13 -32.72 -4.76
N HIS A 866 1.45 -31.59 -4.96
CA HIS A 866 0.01 -31.44 -4.73
C HIS A 866 -0.78 -31.42 -6.05
N ARG A 867 -2.03 -31.90 -6.02
CA ARG A 867 -2.93 -31.89 -7.19
C ARG A 867 -3.36 -30.48 -7.60
N TYR A 868 -3.44 -29.54 -6.64
CA TYR A 868 -3.86 -28.15 -6.87
C TYR A 868 -2.86 -27.18 -6.27
N LYS A 869 -2.55 -26.08 -6.97
CA LYS A 869 -1.63 -25.02 -6.50
C LYS A 869 -2.27 -23.65 -6.70
N ILE A 870 -2.24 -22.80 -5.68
CA ILE A 870 -2.93 -21.51 -5.68
C ILE A 870 -2.02 -20.44 -6.29
N TYR A 871 -2.50 -19.75 -7.33
CA TYR A 871 -1.92 -18.48 -7.77
C TYR A 871 -2.66 -17.31 -7.12
N ILE A 872 -1.90 -16.31 -6.67
CA ILE A 872 -2.42 -15.11 -6.00
C ILE A 872 -1.41 -13.97 -6.09
N GLU A 873 -1.90 -12.76 -6.34
CA GLU A 873 -1.09 -11.57 -6.62
C GLU A 873 -0.27 -11.09 -5.40
N GLY A 874 0.90 -10.52 -5.69
CA GLY A 874 1.81 -9.90 -4.72
C GLY A 874 1.45 -8.43 -4.52
N TRP A 875 2.46 -7.55 -4.50
CA TRP A 875 2.18 -6.11 -4.63
C TRP A 875 1.36 -5.81 -5.89
N THR A 876 1.64 -6.55 -6.97
CA THR A 876 0.93 -6.58 -8.27
C THR A 876 1.01 -8.01 -8.84
N TRP A 877 1.35 -8.22 -10.13
CA TRP A 877 1.59 -9.56 -10.68
C TRP A 877 2.64 -10.32 -9.85
N SER A 878 2.59 -11.66 -9.89
CA SER A 878 3.56 -12.51 -9.19
C SER A 878 4.22 -13.45 -10.18
N VAL A 879 5.54 -13.33 -10.32
CA VAL A 879 6.38 -14.19 -11.20
C VAL A 879 6.25 -15.70 -10.93
N SER A 880 5.58 -16.08 -9.84
CA SER A 880 5.20 -17.45 -9.50
C SER A 880 4.18 -18.11 -10.42
N GLU A 881 3.44 -17.37 -11.24
CA GLU A 881 2.37 -17.94 -12.10
C GLU A 881 2.93 -19.03 -13.03
N LYS A 882 3.96 -18.70 -13.84
CA LYS A 882 4.67 -19.64 -14.71
C LYS A 882 5.23 -20.87 -13.97
N TYR A 883 5.69 -20.73 -12.72
CA TYR A 883 6.18 -21.85 -11.90
C TYR A 883 5.07 -22.75 -11.36
N ILE A 884 3.86 -22.20 -11.19
CA ILE A 884 2.68 -22.91 -10.71
C ILE A 884 2.03 -23.69 -11.87
N LEU A 885 1.86 -23.03 -13.02
CA LEU A 885 1.32 -23.63 -14.25
C LEU A 885 2.19 -24.80 -14.76
N ALA A 886 3.50 -24.73 -14.56
CA ALA A 886 4.44 -25.78 -14.98
C ALA A 886 4.33 -27.11 -14.19
N CYS A 887 3.68 -27.15 -13.02
CA CYS A 887 3.76 -28.29 -12.09
C CYS A 887 2.84 -29.49 -12.40
N ASP A 888 2.22 -29.63 -13.58
CA ASP A 888 1.12 -30.59 -13.86
C ASP A 888 -0.11 -30.48 -12.91
N SER A 889 -0.07 -29.58 -11.92
CA SER A 889 -1.11 -29.30 -10.93
C SER A 889 -2.19 -28.39 -11.52
N VAL A 890 -3.43 -28.55 -11.07
CA VAL A 890 -4.48 -27.56 -11.38
C VAL A 890 -4.11 -26.23 -10.73
N THR A 891 -3.94 -25.20 -11.55
CA THR A 891 -3.71 -23.84 -11.07
C THR A 891 -5.03 -23.24 -10.60
N LEU A 892 -5.16 -22.99 -9.29
CA LEU A 892 -6.30 -22.28 -8.69
C LEU A 892 -5.99 -20.79 -8.71
N LEU A 893 -6.47 -20.09 -9.73
CA LEU A 893 -6.06 -18.73 -10.06
C LEU A 893 -7.01 -17.72 -9.42
N VAL A 894 -6.60 -17.14 -8.29
CA VAL A 894 -7.33 -16.03 -7.64
C VAL A 894 -7.39 -14.86 -8.61
N LYS A 895 -8.61 -14.39 -8.90
CA LYS A 895 -8.93 -13.36 -9.90
C LYS A 895 -7.86 -12.25 -9.94
N PRO A 896 -7.09 -12.13 -11.04
CA PRO A 896 -5.97 -11.20 -11.12
C PRO A 896 -6.47 -9.79 -11.43
N HIS A 897 -5.69 -8.79 -11.01
CA HIS A 897 -5.83 -7.40 -11.43
C HIS A 897 -4.77 -7.01 -12.47
N PHE A 898 -3.69 -7.77 -12.59
CA PHE A 898 -2.57 -7.51 -13.50
C PHE A 898 -2.39 -8.63 -14.51
N TYR A 899 -1.83 -8.29 -15.66
CA TYR A 899 -1.34 -9.25 -16.64
C TYR A 899 0.13 -9.03 -16.95
N ASP A 900 0.82 -10.12 -17.24
CA ASP A 900 2.14 -10.09 -17.87
C ASP A 900 2.00 -10.32 -19.39
N PHE A 901 3.10 -10.68 -20.06
CA PHE A 901 3.15 -10.82 -21.51
C PHE A 901 2.49 -12.10 -22.04
N TYR A 902 2.29 -13.13 -21.21
CA TYR A 902 1.66 -14.40 -21.63
C TYR A 902 0.36 -14.72 -20.88
N SER A 903 0.11 -14.18 -19.69
CA SER A 903 -1.06 -14.55 -18.88
C SER A 903 -2.39 -14.22 -19.57
N ARG A 904 -2.40 -13.25 -20.49
CA ARG A 904 -3.54 -12.97 -21.39
C ARG A 904 -3.86 -14.07 -22.40
N GLY A 905 -2.98 -15.04 -22.63
CA GLY A 905 -3.26 -16.29 -23.35
C GLY A 905 -3.94 -17.38 -22.50
N LEU A 906 -3.97 -17.23 -21.17
CA LEU A 906 -4.53 -18.25 -20.29
C LEU A 906 -6.06 -18.30 -20.38
N MET A 907 -6.63 -19.49 -20.36
CA MET A 907 -8.07 -19.74 -20.52
C MET A 907 -8.64 -20.44 -19.27
N PRO A 908 -9.65 -19.87 -18.60
CA PRO A 908 -10.31 -20.53 -17.47
C PRO A 908 -11.00 -21.81 -17.93
N MET A 909 -10.97 -22.84 -17.09
CA MET A 909 -11.41 -24.21 -17.36
C MET A 909 -10.57 -24.99 -18.40
N HIS A 910 -9.48 -24.41 -18.91
CA HIS A 910 -8.53 -25.07 -19.83
C HIS A 910 -7.11 -25.09 -19.25
N HIS A 911 -6.56 -23.92 -18.91
CA HIS A 911 -5.23 -23.75 -18.31
C HIS A 911 -5.27 -23.53 -16.79
N TYR A 912 -6.43 -23.14 -16.24
CA TYR A 912 -6.58 -22.87 -14.80
C TYR A 912 -8.04 -22.95 -14.34
N TRP A 913 -8.25 -23.13 -13.04
CA TRP A 913 -9.54 -22.97 -12.38
C TRP A 913 -9.66 -21.55 -11.80
N PRO A 914 -10.68 -20.75 -12.17
CA PRO A 914 -10.84 -19.40 -11.63
C PRO A 914 -11.32 -19.44 -10.18
N ILE A 915 -10.68 -18.65 -9.31
CA ILE A 915 -11.06 -18.49 -7.89
C ILE A 915 -11.53 -17.05 -7.66
N ARG A 916 -12.67 -16.91 -6.98
CA ARG A 916 -13.20 -15.62 -6.52
C ARG A 916 -12.29 -15.01 -5.46
N ASP A 917 -11.87 -13.76 -5.63
CA ASP A 917 -11.11 -13.05 -4.58
C ASP A 917 -12.01 -12.69 -3.38
N ASP A 918 -13.29 -12.39 -3.60
CA ASP A 918 -14.24 -11.96 -2.57
C ASP A 918 -14.72 -13.08 -1.63
N ASP A 919 -14.57 -14.35 -2.01
CA ASP A 919 -14.92 -15.53 -1.18
C ASP A 919 -13.92 -16.68 -1.39
N LYS A 920 -12.63 -16.34 -1.39
CA LYS A 920 -11.53 -17.21 -1.84
C LYS A 920 -11.49 -18.57 -1.14
N CYS A 921 -11.78 -18.67 0.17
CA CYS A 921 -11.71 -19.95 0.88
C CYS A 921 -12.83 -20.94 0.47
N ARG A 922 -14.05 -20.44 0.27
CA ARG A 922 -15.18 -21.25 -0.23
C ARG A 922 -14.98 -21.65 -1.68
N SER A 923 -14.50 -20.72 -2.49
CA SER A 923 -14.19 -20.94 -3.91
C SER A 923 -13.06 -21.97 -4.09
N ILE A 924 -12.00 -21.92 -3.26
CA ILE A 924 -10.94 -22.95 -3.22
C ILE A 924 -11.47 -24.31 -2.78
N LYS A 925 -12.26 -24.38 -1.69
CA LYS A 925 -12.84 -25.66 -1.25
C LYS A 925 -13.70 -26.29 -2.34
N PHE A 926 -14.57 -25.51 -2.97
CA PHE A 926 -15.40 -25.98 -4.08
C PHE A 926 -14.55 -26.51 -5.25
N ALA A 927 -13.49 -25.78 -5.64
CA ALA A 927 -12.58 -26.20 -6.71
C ALA A 927 -11.88 -27.54 -6.41
N VAL A 928 -11.42 -27.73 -5.17
CA VAL A 928 -10.73 -28.95 -4.74
C VAL A 928 -11.69 -30.14 -4.62
N ASP A 929 -12.90 -29.93 -4.08
CA ASP A 929 -13.93 -30.98 -3.97
C ASP A 929 -14.43 -31.41 -5.36
N TRP A 930 -14.63 -30.45 -6.26
CA TRP A 930 -14.95 -30.73 -7.67
C TRP A 930 -13.81 -31.50 -8.34
N GLY A 931 -12.55 -31.07 -8.16
CA GLY A 931 -11.39 -31.72 -8.78
C GLY A 931 -11.18 -33.15 -8.29
N ASN A 932 -11.36 -33.40 -6.99
CA ASN A 932 -11.18 -34.71 -6.39
C ASN A 932 -12.30 -35.70 -6.73
N SER A 933 -13.48 -35.20 -7.12
CA SER A 933 -14.55 -36.01 -7.73
C SER A 933 -14.41 -36.14 -9.25
N HIS A 934 -13.75 -35.20 -9.93
CA HIS A 934 -13.56 -35.15 -11.39
C HIS A 934 -12.09 -35.35 -11.81
N GLN A 935 -11.39 -36.30 -11.17
CA GLN A 935 -9.93 -36.46 -11.23
C GLN A 935 -9.34 -36.47 -12.65
N GLN A 936 -10.00 -37.11 -13.61
CA GLN A 936 -9.55 -37.10 -15.02
C GLN A 936 -9.58 -35.70 -15.65
N LYS A 937 -10.63 -34.90 -15.38
CA LYS A 937 -10.76 -33.52 -15.87
C LYS A 937 -9.78 -32.58 -15.18
N ALA A 938 -9.60 -32.74 -13.87
CA ALA A 938 -8.61 -32.00 -13.09
C ALA A 938 -7.18 -32.29 -13.58
N ARG A 939 -6.82 -33.56 -13.77
CA ARG A 939 -5.53 -33.96 -14.36
C ARG A 939 -5.33 -33.38 -15.76
N ALA A 940 -6.35 -33.41 -16.62
CA ALA A 940 -6.27 -32.85 -17.97
C ALA A 940 -6.01 -31.34 -17.95
N MET A 941 -6.71 -30.58 -17.09
CA MET A 941 -6.52 -29.13 -16.94
C MET A 941 -5.12 -28.79 -16.39
N GLY A 942 -4.67 -29.51 -15.35
CA GLY A 942 -3.31 -29.34 -14.82
C GLY A 942 -2.22 -29.71 -15.84
N LYS A 943 -2.46 -30.73 -16.68
CA LYS A 943 -1.51 -31.09 -17.74
C LYS A 943 -1.51 -30.08 -18.88
N GLU A 944 -2.66 -29.57 -19.33
CA GLU A 944 -2.68 -28.59 -20.42
C GLU A 944 -2.10 -27.22 -20.00
N ALA A 945 -2.22 -26.86 -18.72
CA ALA A 945 -1.47 -25.75 -18.13
C ALA A 945 0.06 -25.92 -18.33
N SER A 946 0.59 -27.09 -17.98
CA SER A 946 2.02 -27.38 -18.15
C SER A 946 2.43 -27.54 -19.62
N ASN A 947 1.57 -28.12 -20.48
CA ASN A 947 1.81 -28.26 -21.91
C ASN A 947 1.95 -26.88 -22.57
N PHE A 948 1.07 -25.93 -22.24
CA PHE A 948 1.19 -24.53 -22.67
C PHE A 948 2.55 -23.95 -22.24
N ILE A 949 2.95 -24.13 -20.98
CA ILE A 949 4.24 -23.62 -20.50
C ILE A 949 5.43 -24.26 -21.25
N GLN A 950 5.46 -25.59 -21.39
CA GLN A 950 6.54 -26.33 -22.06
C GLN A 950 6.62 -26.05 -23.57
N ARG A 951 5.47 -25.85 -24.24
CA ARG A 951 5.39 -25.62 -25.70
C ARG A 951 5.60 -24.16 -26.06
N ASP A 952 4.96 -23.26 -25.32
CA ASP A 952 4.73 -21.87 -25.72
C ASP A 952 5.47 -20.83 -24.87
N LEU A 953 5.93 -21.17 -23.65
CA LEU A 953 6.65 -20.24 -22.75
C LEU A 953 8.12 -20.62 -22.48
N LYS A 954 8.64 -21.68 -23.10
CA LYS A 954 10.08 -22.02 -23.11
C LYS A 954 10.93 -20.92 -23.77
N MET A 955 12.24 -20.88 -23.46
CA MET A 955 13.08 -19.70 -23.77
C MET A 955 13.19 -19.30 -25.25
N ASP A 956 13.09 -20.22 -26.20
CA ASP A 956 13.07 -19.86 -27.63
C ASP A 956 11.80 -19.07 -28.01
N LYS A 957 10.68 -19.27 -27.32
CA LYS A 957 9.47 -18.47 -27.45
C LYS A 957 9.57 -17.15 -26.69
N VAL A 958 10.22 -17.11 -25.53
CA VAL A 958 10.49 -15.85 -24.79
C VAL A 958 11.32 -14.90 -25.66
N TYR A 959 12.40 -15.38 -26.27
CA TYR A 959 13.21 -14.58 -27.19
C TYR A 959 12.47 -14.22 -28.48
N ASP A 960 11.61 -15.10 -29.03
CA ASP A 960 10.77 -14.75 -30.19
C ASP A 960 9.76 -13.64 -29.84
N TYR A 961 9.19 -13.65 -28.63
CA TYR A 961 8.30 -12.58 -28.15
C TYR A 961 9.04 -11.26 -28.03
N MET A 962 10.22 -11.24 -27.39
CA MET A 962 11.06 -10.04 -27.27
C MET A 962 11.48 -9.51 -28.64
N PHE A 963 11.89 -10.39 -29.56
CA PHE A 963 12.25 -10.02 -30.93
C PHE A 963 11.09 -9.32 -31.62
N HIS A 964 9.87 -9.87 -31.52
CA HIS A 964 8.68 -9.29 -32.15
C HIS A 964 8.24 -7.99 -31.49
N LEU A 965 8.15 -7.93 -30.15
CA LEU A 965 7.77 -6.73 -29.41
C LEU A 965 8.67 -5.55 -29.76
N LEU A 966 9.99 -5.75 -29.67
CA LEU A 966 10.96 -4.72 -30.00
C LEU A 966 10.95 -4.38 -31.51
N SER A 967 10.75 -5.36 -32.39
CA SER A 967 10.65 -5.12 -33.84
C SER A 967 9.38 -4.38 -34.26
N GLN A 968 8.28 -4.47 -33.51
CA GLN A 968 7.10 -3.62 -33.75
C GLN A 968 7.30 -2.22 -33.14
N TYR A 969 7.85 -2.13 -31.93
CA TYR A 969 8.18 -0.86 -31.28
C TYR A 969 9.12 0.01 -32.15
N ALA A 970 10.15 -0.58 -32.75
CA ALA A 970 11.09 0.11 -33.64
C ALA A 970 10.40 0.86 -34.79
N LYS A 971 9.31 0.29 -35.35
CA LYS A 971 8.55 0.88 -36.47
C LYS A 971 7.73 2.11 -36.07
N LEU A 972 7.50 2.30 -34.77
CA LEU A 972 6.75 3.42 -34.22
C LEU A 972 7.65 4.63 -33.94
N LEU A 973 8.96 4.43 -33.77
CA LEU A 973 9.94 5.51 -33.58
C LEU A 973 9.93 6.47 -34.78
N LYS A 974 9.73 7.77 -34.51
CA LYS A 974 9.71 8.86 -35.50
C LYS A 974 11.04 9.63 -35.59
N TYR A 975 12.08 9.11 -34.95
CA TYR A 975 13.44 9.65 -34.90
C TYR A 975 14.44 8.50 -34.94
N LYS A 976 15.72 8.79 -35.19
CA LYS A 976 16.79 7.80 -35.07
C LYS A 976 17.34 7.84 -33.64
N PRO A 977 17.42 6.70 -32.93
CA PRO A 977 18.08 6.62 -31.63
C PRO A 977 19.51 7.16 -31.68
N VAL A 978 19.96 7.77 -30.57
CA VAL A 978 21.32 8.27 -30.37
C VAL A 978 21.81 7.84 -28.99
N VAL A 979 23.12 7.60 -28.84
CA VAL A 979 23.69 7.21 -27.52
C VAL A 979 23.58 8.39 -26.56
N PRO A 980 22.87 8.27 -25.41
CA PRO A 980 22.80 9.33 -24.41
C PRO A 980 24.19 9.65 -23.84
N ARG A 981 24.45 10.92 -23.49
CA ARG A 981 25.79 11.42 -23.09
C ARG A 981 26.40 10.72 -21.86
N ARG A 982 25.63 9.95 -21.09
CA ARG A 982 26.10 9.18 -19.92
C ARG A 982 25.91 7.67 -20.09
N ALA A 983 25.42 7.21 -21.23
CA ALA A 983 25.26 5.79 -21.49
C ALA A 983 26.62 5.12 -21.72
N VAL A 984 26.77 3.89 -21.21
CA VAL A 984 27.98 3.07 -21.39
C VAL A 984 27.68 1.90 -22.31
N GLU A 985 28.62 1.54 -23.20
CA GLU A 985 28.49 0.32 -24.02
C GLU A 985 28.55 -0.92 -23.12
N ILE A 986 27.67 -1.88 -23.38
CA ILE A 986 27.57 -3.12 -22.61
C ILE A 986 27.46 -4.35 -23.52
N CYS A 987 28.04 -5.44 -23.04
CA CYS A 987 28.11 -6.74 -23.69
C CYS A 987 28.18 -7.86 -22.64
N SER A 988 27.94 -9.11 -23.05
CA SER A 988 27.85 -10.24 -22.13
C SER A 988 29.15 -10.45 -21.35
N GLU A 989 30.28 -10.14 -21.98
CA GLU A 989 31.63 -10.19 -21.44
C GLU A 989 31.78 -9.19 -20.28
N THR A 990 31.37 -7.92 -20.47
CA THR A 990 31.45 -6.90 -19.42
C THR A 990 30.57 -7.19 -18.21
N MET A 991 29.46 -7.93 -18.37
CA MET A 991 28.57 -8.30 -17.26
C MET A 991 29.04 -9.60 -16.58
N ALA A 992 29.14 -10.71 -17.33
CA ALA A 992 29.47 -12.02 -16.77
C ALA A 992 30.89 -12.08 -16.19
N CYS A 993 31.89 -11.43 -16.81
CA CYS A 993 33.26 -11.44 -16.28
C CYS A 993 33.43 -10.60 -15.01
N ARG A 994 32.55 -9.61 -14.78
CA ARG A 994 32.53 -8.79 -13.55
C ARG A 994 31.62 -9.34 -12.45
N SER A 995 30.64 -10.17 -12.80
CA SER A 995 29.78 -10.87 -11.84
C SER A 995 30.52 -11.96 -11.05
N SER A 996 29.93 -12.38 -9.92
CA SER A 996 30.40 -13.48 -9.07
C SER A 996 29.23 -14.21 -8.40
N GLY A 997 29.48 -15.37 -7.80
CA GLY A 997 28.46 -16.20 -7.15
C GLY A 997 27.30 -16.60 -8.07
N LEU A 998 26.11 -16.76 -7.49
CA LEU A 998 24.88 -17.12 -8.22
C LEU A 998 24.57 -16.18 -9.39
N THR A 999 24.95 -14.89 -9.31
CA THR A 999 24.78 -13.94 -10.43
C THR A 999 25.59 -14.38 -11.65
N LYS A 1000 26.83 -14.84 -11.44
CA LYS A 1000 27.67 -15.37 -12.54
C LYS A 1000 27.18 -16.72 -13.03
N GLU A 1001 26.79 -17.59 -12.10
CA GLU A 1001 26.25 -18.92 -12.39
C GLU A 1001 25.04 -18.82 -13.32
N PHE A 1002 24.02 -18.04 -12.93
CA PHE A 1002 22.79 -17.86 -13.70
C PHE A 1002 23.02 -17.11 -15.03
N MET A 1003 23.97 -16.18 -15.09
CA MET A 1003 24.40 -15.59 -16.37
C MET A 1003 25.02 -16.65 -17.30
N MET A 1004 25.98 -17.44 -16.82
CA MET A 1004 26.64 -18.46 -17.65
C MET A 1004 25.70 -19.62 -18.04
N GLU A 1005 24.75 -19.97 -17.17
CA GLU A 1005 23.71 -20.98 -17.41
C GLU A 1005 22.65 -20.51 -18.42
N SER A 1006 22.29 -19.21 -18.40
CA SER A 1006 21.35 -18.61 -19.36
C SER A 1006 22.00 -18.08 -20.66
N LEU A 1007 23.31 -18.30 -20.84
CA LEU A 1007 24.09 -17.78 -21.95
C LEU A 1007 23.64 -18.35 -23.30
N VAL A 1008 23.20 -17.48 -24.21
CA VAL A 1008 23.00 -17.85 -25.62
C VAL A 1008 24.37 -18.07 -26.26
N LYS A 1009 24.71 -19.34 -26.42
CA LYS A 1009 26.01 -19.78 -26.94
C LYS A 1009 26.28 -19.40 -28.40
N GLY A 1010 25.26 -19.31 -29.24
CA GLY A 1010 25.39 -19.06 -30.67
C GLY A 1010 24.06 -18.64 -31.30
N PRO A 1011 24.05 -18.20 -32.57
CA PRO A 1011 22.86 -17.69 -33.23
C PRO A 1011 21.78 -18.77 -33.43
N LYS A 1012 20.54 -18.34 -33.68
CA LYS A 1012 19.44 -19.24 -34.06
C LYS A 1012 19.49 -19.47 -35.58
N ASP A 1013 19.72 -20.73 -35.99
CA ASP A 1013 19.79 -21.16 -37.39
C ASP A 1013 18.41 -21.17 -38.08
N LYS A 1014 17.35 -20.96 -37.30
CA LYS A 1014 15.96 -20.81 -37.76
C LYS A 1014 15.47 -19.39 -37.46
N ASN A 1015 14.61 -18.89 -38.33
CA ASN A 1015 13.90 -17.63 -38.08
C ASN A 1015 13.03 -17.71 -36.80
N PRO A 1016 12.70 -16.56 -36.19
CA PRO A 1016 11.60 -16.48 -35.23
C PRO A 1016 10.30 -17.04 -35.83
N CYS A 1017 9.38 -17.45 -34.97
CA CYS A 1017 8.02 -17.78 -35.38
C CYS A 1017 7.33 -16.61 -36.13
N VAL A 1018 6.29 -16.90 -36.93
CA VAL A 1018 5.51 -15.86 -37.61
C VAL A 1018 4.52 -15.22 -36.62
N LEU A 1019 4.72 -13.93 -36.34
CA LEU A 1019 3.76 -13.13 -35.59
C LEU A 1019 2.51 -12.90 -36.44
N GLN A 1020 1.35 -13.34 -35.94
CA GLN A 1020 0.06 -13.11 -36.57
C GLN A 1020 -0.31 -11.61 -36.60
N PRO A 1021 -1.19 -11.17 -37.52
CA PRO A 1021 -1.80 -9.84 -37.45
C PRO A 1021 -2.50 -9.57 -36.09
N PRO A 1022 -2.81 -8.31 -35.77
CA PRO A 1022 -3.66 -7.96 -34.63
C PRO A 1022 -4.98 -8.73 -34.65
N TYR A 1023 -5.67 -8.77 -33.51
CA TYR A 1023 -7.02 -9.32 -33.49
C TYR A 1023 -7.97 -8.48 -34.34
N ASP A 1024 -8.91 -9.16 -35.00
CA ASP A 1024 -10.16 -8.50 -35.35
C ASP A 1024 -10.90 -8.13 -34.03
N PRO A 1025 -11.48 -6.92 -33.91
CA PRO A 1025 -12.12 -6.48 -32.66
C PRO A 1025 -13.25 -7.40 -32.19
N ALA A 1026 -14.04 -7.99 -33.09
CA ALA A 1026 -15.12 -8.90 -32.73
C ALA A 1026 -14.57 -10.27 -32.30
N VAL A 1027 -13.49 -10.74 -32.92
CA VAL A 1027 -12.76 -11.95 -32.47
C VAL A 1027 -12.19 -11.75 -31.06
N LEU A 1028 -11.55 -10.60 -30.78
CA LEU A 1028 -11.04 -10.28 -29.45
C LEU A 1028 -12.16 -10.20 -28.40
N GLN A 1029 -13.25 -9.51 -28.73
CA GLN A 1029 -14.42 -9.40 -27.85
C GLN A 1029 -15.06 -10.77 -27.59
N SER A 1030 -15.12 -11.65 -28.59
CA SER A 1030 -15.60 -13.03 -28.46
C SER A 1030 -14.70 -13.87 -27.55
N ALA A 1031 -13.37 -13.74 -27.66
CA ALA A 1031 -12.42 -14.43 -26.79
C ALA A 1031 -12.56 -13.97 -25.32
N LEU A 1032 -12.61 -12.65 -25.09
CA LEU A 1032 -12.82 -12.07 -23.75
C LEU A 1032 -14.18 -12.47 -23.15
N TRP A 1033 -15.25 -12.44 -23.96
CA TRP A 1033 -16.57 -12.90 -23.55
C TRP A 1033 -16.58 -14.39 -23.20
N THR A 1034 -15.86 -15.22 -23.95
CA THR A 1034 -15.72 -16.66 -23.69
C THR A 1034 -15.03 -16.91 -22.35
N LYS A 1035 -13.93 -16.19 -22.04
CA LYS A 1035 -13.31 -16.25 -20.70
C LYS A 1035 -14.30 -15.87 -19.59
N GLN A 1036 -15.03 -14.76 -19.77
CA GLN A 1036 -16.00 -14.28 -18.78
C GLN A 1036 -17.19 -15.24 -18.61
N LYS A 1037 -17.63 -15.91 -19.68
CA LYS A 1037 -18.68 -16.94 -19.66
C LYS A 1037 -18.25 -18.15 -18.83
N SER A 1038 -17.03 -18.66 -19.03
CA SER A 1038 -16.50 -19.79 -18.25
C SER A 1038 -16.35 -19.47 -16.76
N ILE A 1039 -15.95 -18.23 -16.42
CA ILE A 1039 -15.90 -17.77 -15.02
C ILE A 1039 -17.31 -17.76 -14.41
N ARG A 1040 -18.29 -17.16 -15.09
CA ARG A 1040 -19.72 -17.16 -14.66
C ARG A 1040 -20.36 -18.55 -14.61
N GLU A 1041 -19.77 -19.55 -15.24
CA GLU A 1041 -20.18 -20.95 -15.16
C GLU A 1041 -19.67 -21.61 -13.89
N VAL A 1042 -18.38 -21.40 -13.56
CA VAL A 1042 -17.80 -21.83 -12.28
C VAL A 1042 -18.50 -21.16 -11.10
N GLU A 1043 -18.74 -19.84 -11.16
CA GLU A 1043 -19.50 -19.09 -10.13
C GLU A 1043 -20.91 -19.67 -9.91
N ARG A 1044 -21.56 -20.17 -10.98
CA ARG A 1044 -22.88 -20.80 -10.91
C ARG A 1044 -22.84 -22.17 -10.24
N TRP A 1045 -21.85 -23.00 -10.60
CA TRP A 1045 -21.66 -24.32 -9.98
C TRP A 1045 -21.25 -24.18 -8.51
N GLU A 1046 -20.39 -23.20 -8.18
CA GLU A 1046 -19.99 -22.87 -6.81
C GLU A 1046 -21.21 -22.53 -5.95
N LYS A 1047 -22.08 -21.64 -6.46
CA LYS A 1047 -23.35 -21.33 -5.80
C LYS A 1047 -24.22 -22.57 -5.62
N GLN A 1048 -24.41 -23.39 -6.66
CA GLN A 1048 -25.21 -24.62 -6.59
C GLN A 1048 -24.67 -25.64 -5.59
N TYR A 1049 -23.35 -25.75 -5.45
CA TYR A 1049 -22.70 -26.58 -4.43
C TYR A 1049 -23.07 -26.08 -3.01
N TRP A 1050 -22.91 -24.79 -2.72
CA TRP A 1050 -23.21 -24.24 -1.39
C TRP A 1050 -24.71 -24.21 -1.07
N ASP A 1051 -25.57 -23.89 -2.05
CA ASP A 1051 -27.03 -23.94 -1.94
C ASP A 1051 -27.54 -25.36 -1.63
N ASN A 1052 -26.77 -26.41 -1.97
CA ASN A 1052 -27.08 -27.81 -1.64
C ASN A 1052 -26.50 -28.26 -0.28
N GLN A 1053 -25.32 -27.78 0.13
CA GLN A 1053 -24.79 -28.06 1.48
C GLN A 1053 -25.74 -27.48 2.55
N ASN A 1054 -26.16 -26.22 2.38
CA ASN A 1054 -27.09 -25.50 3.26
C ASN A 1054 -28.55 -26.08 3.30
N ARG A 1055 -28.78 -27.27 2.73
CA ARG A 1055 -30.05 -28.02 2.78
C ARG A 1055 -29.93 -29.39 3.45
N ASN A 1056 -28.69 -29.82 3.73
CA ASN A 1056 -28.37 -31.11 4.33
C ASN A 1056 -27.84 -30.96 5.77
N ASP A 1057 -27.39 -29.76 6.15
CA ASP A 1057 -27.21 -29.27 7.53
C ASP A 1057 -28.55 -28.72 8.10
#